data_AF-A0A9E6EXF6-F1
#
_entry.id   AF-A0A9E6EXF6-F1
#
_cell.length_a   1.000
_cell.length_b   1.000
_cell.length_c   1.000
_cell.angle_alpha   90.00
_cell.angle_beta   90.00
_cell.angle_gamma   90.00
#
_symmetry.space_group_name_H-M   'P 1'
#
loop_
_entity.id
_entity.type
_entity.pdbx_description
1 polymer ?
#
loop_
_entity_poly.entity_id
_entity_poly.type
_entity_poly.pdbx_seq_one_letter_code
_entity_poly.pdbx_strand_id
1 'polypeptide(L)'
;MKKILLFIGLLIISSFLANAQKHAIKGSINTKLPSSKPSGEIIKRCGTTEHQQWMIQQNPELKEKIKLEEKKIREYIASHQQEIENSKAVYKIPCVVHIVKNGNSEDISDARVIEQINQTNLDWAGANGRSMGAFSSTLRANTQISLCLASVAPNGSATTGITRTSTTVSSFSDDDKVKHTNQGGCDAWDATRYFNIWVCDLPGLCGYAQLPQSGIDNTYGVVINYGFFGLTGATAPYNKGGTLSHEGGHCFGLEHIWGDDGGGCSGNDQCGDTPNQDDATYGNHLPYNANTNPGGNFNGAGQNSTTLTDACSTSSPGIMYMNFMDYCDDSEMANMTPNQKTRMQAFISQYLMSVVNAGATVCSGTTETQACDTLHYPLTGTATIYGSDNGGYVSGNNGYLDKAKAEYFATYSPYTKINSVILWFGVATHTGNTTNITVNVWKNDGTGGAPGTVIGTTTVPLATIVTNVDAGEATLATFSTPVNITGPFYIGVTLPTVSGDTIALVTNTDGDSNPATGWEKTSGNTWQAYSAASPAGWESNISNAIFPIVCTTTTGIEENYLEDILIYPNPANDVLNIDMANSSNSNVKINVYNSIGKLIKSIDGKNMSQIIKIDLASFNSGIYFVSIQTLEVTITKKISIIK
;
A
#
# COMPACT_ATOMS: atom_id res chain seq x y z
N MET A 1 -72.44 24.75 -27.22
CA MET A 1 -73.45 24.57 -28.30
C MET A 1 -72.86 23.62 -29.36
N LYS A 2 -73.69 23.02 -30.25
CA LYS A 2 -73.36 22.30 -31.54
C LYS A 2 -71.86 21.92 -31.77
N LYS A 3 -71.37 20.66 -31.83
CA LYS A 3 -71.89 19.35 -32.30
C LYS A 3 -72.17 19.27 -33.82
N ILE A 4 -71.45 18.37 -34.55
CA ILE A 4 -71.72 17.65 -35.84
C ILE A 4 -70.35 17.18 -36.42
N LEU A 5 -69.98 15.88 -36.45
CA LEU A 5 -70.27 14.76 -37.41
C LEU A 5 -69.38 14.76 -38.71
N LEU A 6 -69.00 13.65 -39.39
CA LEU A 6 -68.84 12.20 -39.07
C LEU A 6 -68.16 11.37 -40.21
N PHE A 7 -67.32 10.37 -39.87
CA PHE A 7 -67.14 9.00 -40.47
C PHE A 7 -66.70 8.64 -41.93
N ILE A 8 -65.85 7.58 -42.01
CA ILE A 8 -65.74 6.46 -43.01
C ILE A 8 -65.35 6.83 -44.47
N GLY A 9 -64.58 6.04 -45.25
CA GLY A 9 -63.87 4.76 -45.03
C GLY A 9 -63.80 3.86 -46.30
N LEU A 10 -63.08 2.71 -46.24
CA LEU A 10 -62.73 1.78 -47.36
C LEU A 10 -61.66 2.34 -48.35
N LEU A 11 -60.86 1.54 -49.09
CA LEU A 11 -60.92 0.09 -49.44
C LEU A 11 -59.86 -0.82 -48.79
N ILE A 12 -59.94 -2.13 -49.10
CA ILE A 12 -59.20 -3.29 -48.56
C ILE A 12 -58.74 -4.18 -49.77
N ILE A 13 -58.04 -5.31 -49.53
CA ILE A 13 -57.73 -6.45 -50.45
C ILE A 13 -56.44 -6.23 -51.27
N SER A 14 -55.44 -7.13 -51.39
CA SER A 14 -55.07 -8.45 -50.80
C SER A 14 -53.58 -8.71 -51.10
N SER A 15 -52.64 -9.10 -50.21
CA SER A 15 -52.50 -10.28 -49.32
C SER A 15 -51.98 -11.58 -49.96
N PHE A 16 -51.03 -12.23 -49.23
CA PHE A 16 -50.70 -13.68 -49.18
C PHE A 16 -49.82 -14.28 -50.31
N LEU A 17 -49.00 -15.34 -50.10
CA LEU A 17 -48.52 -16.15 -48.94
C LEU A 17 -47.18 -16.85 -49.37
N ALA A 18 -46.39 -17.66 -48.63
CA ALA A 18 -46.43 -18.37 -47.33
C ALA A 18 -45.00 -18.46 -46.73
N ASN A 19 -44.69 -18.74 -45.44
CA ASN A 19 -45.37 -19.29 -44.24
C ASN A 19 -45.37 -20.83 -44.04
N ALA A 20 -44.66 -21.31 -43.00
CA ALA A 20 -44.86 -22.59 -42.30
C ALA A 20 -44.42 -22.41 -40.82
N GLN A 21 -45.33 -22.42 -39.82
CA GLN A 21 -45.78 -23.56 -38.98
C GLN A 21 -44.80 -24.03 -37.86
N LYS A 22 -45.22 -24.51 -36.65
CA LYS A 22 -46.41 -24.22 -35.78
C LYS A 22 -46.32 -25.00 -34.41
N HIS A 23 -46.20 -24.32 -33.25
CA HIS A 23 -46.53 -24.82 -31.86
C HIS A 23 -45.82 -26.11 -31.33
N ALA A 24 -45.66 -26.46 -30.04
CA ALA A 24 -45.60 -25.83 -28.69
C ALA A 24 -45.09 -26.96 -27.70
N ILE A 25 -44.99 -26.96 -26.35
CA ILE A 25 -45.35 -26.09 -25.20
C ILE A 25 -44.59 -26.58 -23.90
N LYS A 26 -44.78 -25.94 -22.72
CA LYS A 26 -44.37 -26.31 -21.31
C LYS A 26 -42.90 -26.12 -20.83
N GLY A 27 -42.74 -25.44 -19.69
CA GLY A 27 -41.50 -25.27 -18.89
C GLY A 27 -41.54 -23.98 -18.04
N SER A 28 -41.04 -23.97 -16.78
CA SER A 28 -41.38 -22.91 -15.80
C SER A 28 -40.20 -22.18 -15.12
N ILE A 29 -40.35 -20.85 -15.01
CA ILE A 29 -39.96 -19.93 -13.90
C ILE A 29 -38.45 -19.63 -13.65
N ASN A 30 -38.15 -18.32 -13.76
CA ASN A 30 -37.09 -17.49 -13.14
C ASN A 30 -35.85 -18.13 -12.48
N THR A 31 -34.69 -17.73 -13.00
CA THR A 31 -33.71 -16.95 -12.22
C THR A 31 -33.29 -15.71 -13.04
N LYS A 32 -33.26 -14.52 -12.41
CA LYS A 32 -32.65 -13.31 -12.98
C LYS A 32 -31.37 -13.00 -12.20
N LEU A 33 -30.25 -12.95 -12.90
CA LEU A 33 -29.09 -12.15 -12.50
C LEU A 33 -29.01 -10.91 -13.42
N PRO A 34 -28.46 -9.77 -12.97
CA PRO A 34 -28.57 -8.51 -13.71
C PRO A 34 -27.70 -8.50 -14.98
N SER A 35 -28.25 -7.96 -16.06
CA SER A 35 -27.47 -7.60 -17.26
C SER A 35 -26.59 -6.37 -16.97
N SER A 36 -25.41 -6.33 -17.59
CA SER A 36 -24.37 -5.31 -17.40
C SER A 36 -24.83 -3.86 -17.64
N LYS A 37 -24.23 -2.93 -16.87
CA LYS A 37 -24.25 -1.47 -17.13
C LYS A 37 -23.50 -1.20 -18.46
N PRO A 38 -23.95 -0.26 -19.31
CA PRO A 38 -23.34 -0.02 -20.62
C PRO A 38 -21.94 0.61 -20.54
N SER A 39 -21.20 0.52 -21.64
CA SER A 39 -19.80 0.95 -21.82
C SER A 39 -19.66 2.45 -22.16
N GLY A 40 -18.55 3.05 -21.73
CA GLY A 40 -17.99 4.25 -22.37
C GLY A 40 -18.33 5.59 -21.72
N GLU A 41 -18.09 5.72 -20.42
CA GLU A 41 -17.98 7.03 -19.75
C GLU A 41 -16.50 7.46 -19.84
N ILE A 42 -16.22 8.64 -20.42
CA ILE A 42 -14.84 9.12 -20.59
C ILE A 42 -14.36 9.64 -19.23
N ILE A 43 -13.39 8.95 -18.64
CA ILE A 43 -12.76 9.35 -17.38
C ILE A 43 -11.77 10.47 -17.69
N LYS A 44 -12.00 11.66 -17.11
CA LYS A 44 -11.10 12.81 -17.17
C LYS A 44 -9.95 12.63 -16.19
N ARG A 45 -8.72 12.87 -16.64
CA ARG A 45 -7.50 12.53 -15.88
C ARG A 45 -7.22 13.45 -14.69
N CYS A 46 -7.39 14.77 -14.86
CA CYS A 46 -7.14 15.79 -13.84
C CYS A 46 -8.15 16.94 -14.01
N GLY A 47 -8.45 17.64 -12.92
CA GLY A 47 -9.39 18.77 -12.85
C GLY A 47 -8.75 20.13 -12.58
N THR A 48 -7.42 20.18 -12.41
CA THR A 48 -6.69 21.36 -11.92
C THR A 48 -6.86 22.60 -12.80
N THR A 49 -6.89 22.45 -14.13
CA THR A 49 -7.07 23.58 -15.06
C THR A 49 -8.45 24.22 -14.92
N GLU A 50 -9.53 23.44 -14.88
CA GLU A 50 -10.90 23.95 -14.69
C GLU A 50 -11.18 24.39 -13.25
N HIS A 51 -10.63 23.71 -12.25
CA HIS A 51 -10.67 24.16 -10.86
C HIS A 51 -10.04 25.55 -10.69
N GLN A 52 -8.87 25.79 -11.30
CA GLN A 52 -8.24 27.11 -11.31
C GLN A 52 -9.09 28.15 -12.07
N GLN A 53 -9.71 27.78 -13.20
CA GLN A 53 -10.66 28.66 -13.90
C GLN A 53 -11.91 28.97 -13.05
N TRP A 54 -12.41 28.02 -12.27
CA TRP A 54 -13.52 28.19 -11.35
C TRP A 54 -13.14 29.12 -10.19
N MET A 55 -11.96 28.95 -9.58
CA MET A 55 -11.44 29.87 -8.55
C MET A 55 -11.31 31.30 -9.09
N ILE A 56 -10.82 31.48 -10.33
CA ILE A 56 -10.74 32.79 -10.99
C ILE A 56 -12.14 33.38 -11.28
N GLN A 57 -13.15 32.55 -11.53
CA GLN A 57 -14.54 33.02 -11.65
C GLN A 57 -15.14 33.47 -10.31
N GLN A 58 -14.79 32.80 -9.19
CA GLN A 58 -15.20 33.25 -7.85
C GLN A 58 -14.44 34.50 -7.40
N ASN A 59 -13.15 34.62 -7.76
CA ASN A 59 -12.28 35.75 -7.43
C ASN A 59 -11.45 36.21 -8.64
N PRO A 60 -11.93 37.19 -9.43
CA PRO A 60 -11.21 37.67 -10.62
C PRO A 60 -9.82 38.26 -10.36
N GLU A 61 -9.54 38.77 -9.15
CA GLU A 61 -8.21 39.30 -8.79
C GLU A 61 -7.13 38.20 -8.72
N LEU A 62 -7.55 36.95 -8.50
CA LEU A 62 -6.69 35.77 -8.47
C LEU A 62 -5.86 35.62 -9.76
N LYS A 63 -6.40 36.05 -10.91
CA LYS A 63 -5.71 35.96 -12.21
C LYS A 63 -4.42 36.79 -12.27
N GLU A 64 -4.39 37.96 -11.64
CA GLU A 64 -3.17 38.78 -11.58
C GLU A 64 -2.26 38.35 -10.41
N LYS A 65 -2.82 37.80 -9.32
CA LYS A 65 -2.05 37.14 -8.26
C LYS A 65 -1.24 35.96 -8.82
N ILE A 66 -1.87 35.05 -9.58
CA ILE A 66 -1.20 33.87 -10.14
C ILE A 66 0.01 34.27 -11.00
N LYS A 67 -0.16 35.25 -11.90
CA LYS A 67 0.94 35.81 -12.70
C LYS A 67 2.06 36.42 -11.86
N LEU A 68 1.73 37.06 -10.74
CA LEU A 68 2.70 37.69 -9.85
C LEU A 68 3.50 36.65 -9.07
N GLU A 69 2.85 35.63 -8.51
CA GLU A 69 3.54 34.52 -7.85
C GLU A 69 4.41 33.73 -8.85
N GLU A 70 3.91 33.51 -10.07
CA GLU A 70 4.68 32.86 -11.14
C GLU A 70 5.85 33.72 -11.64
N LYS A 71 5.75 35.05 -11.56
CA LYS A 71 6.90 35.91 -11.79
C LYS A 71 7.94 35.72 -10.66
N LYS A 72 7.52 35.78 -9.40
CA LYS A 72 8.42 35.63 -8.23
C LYS A 72 9.16 34.29 -8.26
N ILE A 73 8.48 33.18 -8.56
CA ILE A 73 9.12 31.87 -8.48
C ILE A 73 10.22 31.70 -9.53
N ARG A 74 10.03 32.24 -10.74
CA ARG A 74 11.09 32.26 -11.78
C ARG A 74 12.24 33.18 -11.42
N GLU A 75 11.97 34.35 -10.82
CA GLU A 75 13.02 35.23 -10.28
C GLU A 75 13.80 34.56 -9.12
N TYR A 76 13.14 33.76 -8.28
CA TYR A 76 13.77 32.96 -7.22
C TYR A 76 14.61 31.80 -7.78
N ILE A 77 14.06 30.99 -8.70
CA ILE A 77 14.80 29.90 -9.37
C ILE A 77 16.04 30.45 -10.08
N ALA A 78 15.90 31.51 -10.88
CA ALA A 78 17.02 32.12 -11.61
C ALA A 78 18.13 32.70 -10.70
N SER A 79 17.86 32.89 -9.40
CA SER A 79 18.86 33.35 -8.42
C SER A 79 19.38 32.26 -7.48
N HIS A 80 18.64 31.15 -7.29
CA HIS A 80 18.97 30.09 -6.31
C HIS A 80 19.12 28.68 -6.93
N GLN A 81 19.01 28.52 -8.25
CA GLN A 81 19.05 27.23 -8.95
C GLN A 81 20.23 26.35 -8.50
N GLN A 82 21.44 26.90 -8.41
CA GLN A 82 22.62 26.13 -7.97
C GLN A 82 22.52 25.66 -6.51
N GLU A 83 21.87 26.41 -5.63
CA GLU A 83 21.68 26.00 -4.22
C GLU A 83 20.66 24.86 -4.13
N ILE A 84 19.58 24.94 -4.91
CA ILE A 84 18.50 23.95 -5.01
C ILE A 84 19.02 22.64 -5.65
N GLU A 85 19.82 22.73 -6.71
CA GLU A 85 20.42 21.59 -7.40
C GLU A 85 21.47 20.86 -6.55
N ASN A 86 22.33 21.61 -5.84
CA ASN A 86 23.34 21.03 -4.95
C ASN A 86 22.78 20.58 -3.59
N SER A 87 21.53 20.95 -3.25
CA SER A 87 20.88 20.52 -2.02
C SER A 87 20.75 18.99 -1.95
N LYS A 88 20.97 18.47 -0.74
CA LYS A 88 20.71 17.07 -0.35
C LYS A 88 19.64 16.99 0.75
N ALA A 89 18.93 18.09 1.02
CA ALA A 89 17.90 18.15 2.03
C ALA A 89 16.61 17.50 1.51
N VAL A 90 16.19 16.41 2.15
CA VAL A 90 14.90 15.78 1.85
C VAL A 90 13.79 16.56 2.56
N TYR A 91 12.92 17.19 1.79
CA TYR A 91 11.73 17.89 2.28
C TYR A 91 10.66 16.87 2.67
N LYS A 92 10.61 16.54 3.96
CA LYS A 92 9.63 15.61 4.55
C LYS A 92 8.32 16.37 4.86
N ILE A 93 7.30 16.15 4.04
CA ILE A 93 6.03 16.88 4.05
C ILE A 93 4.94 16.12 4.82
N PRO A 94 4.48 16.61 5.99
CA PRO A 94 3.34 16.05 6.71
C PRO A 94 2.07 16.17 5.91
N CYS A 95 1.37 15.05 5.75
CA CYS A 95 0.10 14.98 5.05
C CYS A 95 -0.99 14.33 5.92
N VAL A 96 -2.25 14.62 5.57
CA VAL A 96 -3.44 14.01 6.17
C VAL A 96 -4.39 13.57 5.07
N VAL A 97 -4.96 12.37 5.22
CA VAL A 97 -5.88 11.78 4.25
C VAL A 97 -7.31 11.82 4.81
N HIS A 98 -8.18 12.57 4.14
CA HIS A 98 -9.58 12.79 4.49
C HIS A 98 -10.49 11.91 3.61
N ILE A 99 -10.85 10.73 4.10
CA ILE A 99 -11.78 9.82 3.42
C ILE A 99 -13.21 10.31 3.69
N VAL A 100 -13.86 10.89 2.69
CA VAL A 100 -15.25 11.38 2.73
C VAL A 100 -16.12 10.40 1.94
N LYS A 101 -17.04 9.70 2.62
CA LYS A 101 -17.71 8.48 2.09
C LYS A 101 -19.24 8.49 2.21
N ASN A 102 -19.94 8.04 1.17
CA ASN A 102 -21.38 7.72 1.15
C ASN A 102 -21.64 6.20 1.21
N GLY A 103 -20.80 5.46 1.94
CA GLY A 103 -20.99 4.04 2.20
C GLY A 103 -19.69 3.26 2.28
N ASN A 104 -19.82 1.93 2.25
CA ASN A 104 -18.70 1.02 2.48
C ASN A 104 -17.79 0.85 1.24
N SER A 105 -18.24 1.23 0.04
CA SER A 105 -17.46 1.16 -1.20
C SER A 105 -16.35 2.22 -1.26
N GLU A 106 -16.60 3.39 -0.67
CA GLU A 106 -15.64 4.51 -0.59
C GLU A 106 -14.75 4.44 0.66
N ASP A 107 -15.03 3.52 1.58
CA ASP A 107 -14.34 3.35 2.87
C ASP A 107 -13.00 2.62 2.72
N ILE A 108 -12.12 3.12 1.85
CA ILE A 108 -10.83 2.49 1.51
C ILE A 108 -9.98 2.17 2.75
N SER A 109 -9.29 1.03 2.77
CA SER A 109 -8.54 0.58 3.96
C SER A 109 -7.31 1.45 4.26
N ASP A 110 -6.89 1.52 5.53
CA ASP A 110 -5.67 2.24 5.93
C ASP A 110 -4.43 1.68 5.20
N ALA A 111 -4.39 0.37 4.93
CA ALA A 111 -3.35 -0.26 4.12
C ALA A 111 -3.28 0.33 2.69
N ARG A 112 -4.44 0.51 2.02
CA ARG A 112 -4.53 1.12 0.68
C ARG A 112 -4.11 2.60 0.69
N VAL A 113 -4.28 3.30 1.81
CA VAL A 113 -3.76 4.66 2.01
C VAL A 113 -2.24 4.65 2.15
N ILE A 114 -1.68 3.74 2.95
CA ILE A 114 -0.23 3.59 3.13
C ILE A 114 0.45 3.18 1.81
N GLU A 115 -0.15 2.27 1.03
CA GLU A 115 0.27 1.94 -0.34
C GLU A 115 0.41 3.19 -1.22
N GLN A 116 -0.60 4.08 -1.21
CA GLN A 116 -0.57 5.31 -2.02
C GLN A 116 0.56 6.23 -1.58
N ILE A 117 0.73 6.48 -0.28
CA ILE A 117 1.80 7.36 0.22
C ILE A 117 3.18 6.78 -0.11
N ASN A 118 3.37 5.47 0.05
CA ASN A 118 4.62 4.78 -0.30
C ASN A 118 4.91 4.82 -1.81
N GLN A 119 3.89 4.61 -2.66
CA GLN A 119 4.05 4.72 -4.12
C GLN A 119 4.36 6.14 -4.57
N THR A 120 3.75 7.15 -3.95
CA THR A 120 4.03 8.58 -4.25
C THR A 120 5.46 8.93 -3.89
N ASN A 121 5.95 8.42 -2.75
CA ASN A 121 7.36 8.55 -2.36
C ASN A 121 8.30 7.82 -3.33
N LEU A 122 7.95 6.63 -3.81
CA LEU A 122 8.72 5.88 -4.79
C LEU A 122 8.79 6.61 -6.15
N ASP A 123 7.69 7.22 -6.56
CA ASP A 123 7.58 8.01 -7.80
C ASP A 123 8.40 9.31 -7.71
N TRP A 124 8.25 10.08 -6.63
CA TRP A 124 8.98 11.33 -6.40
C TRP A 124 10.46 11.12 -6.04
N ALA A 125 10.85 9.95 -5.54
CA ALA A 125 12.25 9.55 -5.42
C ALA A 125 12.87 9.10 -6.76
N GLY A 126 12.08 8.97 -7.83
CA GLY A 126 12.53 8.45 -9.13
C GLY A 126 12.82 6.94 -9.12
N ALA A 127 12.30 6.19 -8.16
CA ALA A 127 12.68 4.80 -7.88
C ALA A 127 11.74 3.74 -8.51
N ASN A 128 10.59 4.12 -9.07
CA ASN A 128 9.54 3.20 -9.53
C ASN A 128 9.88 2.19 -10.66
N GLY A 129 11.09 2.23 -11.24
CA GLY A 129 11.54 1.28 -12.26
C GLY A 129 10.82 1.26 -13.62
N ARG A 130 9.79 2.10 -13.83
CA ARG A 130 9.01 2.19 -15.08
C ARG A 130 9.87 2.69 -16.26
N SER A 131 9.39 2.60 -17.50
CA SER A 131 10.18 2.94 -18.71
C SER A 131 10.48 4.45 -18.82
N MET A 132 11.60 4.81 -19.45
CA MET A 132 11.88 6.18 -19.93
C MET A 132 11.65 6.34 -21.44
N GLY A 133 11.16 5.31 -22.13
CA GLY A 133 11.05 5.31 -23.59
C GLY A 133 12.40 5.59 -24.27
N ALA A 134 12.44 6.62 -25.12
CA ALA A 134 13.65 7.09 -25.79
C ALA A 134 14.52 8.07 -24.97
N PHE A 135 14.10 8.45 -23.75
CA PHE A 135 14.81 9.43 -22.93
C PHE A 135 15.91 8.79 -22.08
N SER A 136 16.94 9.58 -21.78
CA SER A 136 17.98 9.18 -20.82
C SER A 136 17.39 8.99 -19.43
N SER A 137 17.79 7.93 -18.73
CA SER A 137 17.46 7.75 -17.31
C SER A 137 17.99 8.86 -16.40
N THR A 138 18.93 9.69 -16.88
CA THR A 138 19.40 10.89 -16.17
C THR A 138 18.36 12.03 -16.12
N LEU A 139 17.30 11.96 -16.94
CA LEU A 139 16.16 12.89 -16.88
C LEU A 139 15.09 12.45 -15.86
N ARG A 140 15.34 11.36 -15.11
CA ARG A 140 14.55 11.01 -13.94
C ARG A 140 15.19 11.61 -12.70
N ALA A 141 14.55 12.61 -12.12
CA ALA A 141 14.99 13.21 -10.87
C ALA A 141 14.46 12.44 -9.66
N ASN A 142 15.32 12.29 -8.65
CA ASN A 142 14.86 12.20 -7.27
C ASN A 142 14.58 13.64 -6.82
N THR A 143 13.30 13.98 -6.61
CA THR A 143 12.85 15.32 -6.20
C THR A 143 13.36 15.72 -4.81
N GLN A 144 13.80 14.75 -4.00
CA GLN A 144 14.06 14.88 -2.56
C GLN A 144 12.86 15.45 -1.79
N ILE A 145 11.64 15.13 -2.22
CA ILE A 145 10.39 15.45 -1.51
C ILE A 145 9.73 14.12 -1.13
N SER A 146 9.28 13.98 0.11
CA SER A 146 8.54 12.79 0.55
C SER A 146 7.35 13.15 1.44
N LEU A 147 6.21 12.52 1.15
CA LEU A 147 5.02 12.54 1.98
C LEU A 147 5.17 11.60 3.17
N CYS A 148 4.50 11.96 4.25
CA CYS A 148 4.42 11.15 5.46
C CYS A 148 3.10 11.43 6.17
N LEU A 149 2.38 10.38 6.58
CA LEU A 149 1.15 10.53 7.33
C LEU A 149 1.47 11.20 8.67
N ALA A 150 0.75 12.26 8.99
CA ALA A 150 0.94 13.02 10.22
C ALA A 150 0.64 12.16 11.46
N SER A 151 1.54 12.17 12.46
CA SER A 151 1.32 11.48 13.74
C SER A 151 0.68 12.36 14.82
N VAL A 152 0.63 13.67 14.60
CA VAL A 152 0.07 14.67 15.55
C VAL A 152 -0.97 15.51 14.82
N ALA A 153 -2.21 15.46 15.31
CA ALA A 153 -3.34 16.24 14.78
C ALA A 153 -3.25 17.72 15.18
N PRO A 154 -4.03 18.63 14.56
CA PRO A 154 -3.90 20.08 14.78
C PRO A 154 -4.10 20.52 16.24
N ASN A 155 -4.90 19.76 17.01
CA ASN A 155 -5.16 19.92 18.44
C ASN A 155 -4.04 19.37 19.36
N GLY A 156 -2.98 18.78 18.81
CA GLY A 156 -1.88 18.17 19.57
C GLY A 156 -2.10 16.71 20.00
N SER A 157 -3.22 16.07 19.67
CA SER A 157 -3.41 14.63 19.98
C SER A 157 -2.74 13.73 18.95
N ALA A 158 -2.33 12.53 19.36
CA ALA A 158 -1.83 11.51 18.44
C ALA A 158 -2.88 11.09 17.40
N THR A 159 -2.44 10.72 16.20
CA THR A 159 -3.30 10.33 15.07
C THR A 159 -2.54 9.41 14.09
N THR A 160 -3.26 8.72 13.22
CA THR A 160 -2.72 7.92 12.11
C THR A 160 -2.47 8.72 10.84
N GLY A 161 -2.83 10.02 10.83
CA GLY A 161 -2.85 10.84 9.63
C GLY A 161 -4.00 10.52 8.68
N ILE A 162 -4.94 9.67 9.09
CA ILE A 162 -6.12 9.28 8.31
C ILE A 162 -7.38 9.69 9.10
N THR A 163 -8.32 10.32 8.41
CA THR A 163 -9.64 10.70 8.95
C THR A 163 -10.76 10.14 8.07
N ARG A 164 -11.91 9.83 8.66
CA ARG A 164 -13.04 9.17 7.99
C ARG A 164 -14.34 9.89 8.30
N THR A 165 -14.88 10.61 7.33
CA THR A 165 -16.10 11.42 7.45
C THR A 165 -17.22 10.78 6.63
N SER A 166 -18.33 10.44 7.28
CA SER A 166 -19.49 9.86 6.60
C SER A 166 -20.41 10.98 6.11
N THR A 167 -20.80 10.95 4.84
CA THR A 167 -21.63 11.99 4.21
C THR A 167 -22.94 11.43 3.64
N THR A 168 -23.84 12.35 3.30
CA THR A 168 -25.07 12.06 2.52
C THR A 168 -25.00 12.63 1.11
N VAL A 169 -23.95 13.40 0.77
CA VAL A 169 -23.65 13.86 -0.59
C VAL A 169 -23.23 12.66 -1.43
N SER A 170 -23.93 12.40 -2.54
CA SER A 170 -23.70 11.19 -3.36
C SER A 170 -22.34 11.16 -4.07
N SER A 171 -21.77 12.34 -4.31
CA SER A 171 -20.65 12.57 -5.24
C SER A 171 -20.23 14.04 -5.16
N PHE A 172 -18.95 14.35 -5.30
CA PHE A 172 -18.40 15.71 -5.32
C PHE A 172 -17.90 16.11 -6.72
N SER A 173 -17.39 17.35 -6.83
CA SER A 173 -16.76 17.90 -8.04
C SER A 173 -15.46 18.65 -7.66
N ASP A 174 -14.84 19.24 -8.68
CA ASP A 174 -13.83 20.31 -8.69
C ASP A 174 -14.27 21.67 -8.09
N ASP A 175 -15.31 21.68 -7.25
CA ASP A 175 -15.94 22.88 -6.66
C ASP A 175 -15.81 22.97 -5.11
N ASP A 176 -14.79 22.30 -4.55
CA ASP A 176 -14.35 22.35 -3.15
C ASP A 176 -15.34 21.97 -2.06
N LYS A 177 -16.56 21.53 -2.39
CA LYS A 177 -17.55 21.04 -1.40
C LYS A 177 -17.04 19.90 -0.52
N VAL A 178 -16.11 19.08 -1.02
CA VAL A 178 -15.45 18.02 -0.25
C VAL A 178 -14.51 18.56 0.83
N LYS A 179 -14.01 19.79 0.68
CA LYS A 179 -13.09 20.47 1.61
C LYS A 179 -13.82 21.23 2.73
N HIS A 180 -15.15 21.10 2.81
CA HIS A 180 -16.00 21.89 3.71
C HIS A 180 -17.08 21.04 4.43
N THR A 181 -17.01 20.93 5.76
CA THR A 181 -17.93 20.12 6.57
C THR A 181 -19.39 20.60 6.44
N ASN A 182 -19.61 21.91 6.30
CA ASN A 182 -20.95 22.49 6.13
C ASN A 182 -21.61 22.17 4.77
N GLN A 183 -20.86 21.63 3.81
CA GLN A 183 -21.32 21.17 2.50
C GLN A 183 -21.28 19.64 2.37
N GLY A 184 -21.07 18.93 3.49
CA GLY A 184 -21.00 17.47 3.55
C GLY A 184 -19.61 16.89 3.28
N GLY A 185 -18.59 17.73 3.12
CA GLY A 185 -17.18 17.35 3.04
C GLY A 185 -16.52 17.19 4.42
N CYS A 186 -15.22 17.48 4.47
CA CYS A 186 -14.42 17.56 5.69
C CYS A 186 -13.51 18.80 5.61
N ASP A 187 -13.56 19.67 6.62
CA ASP A 187 -12.69 20.85 6.67
C ASP A 187 -11.21 20.45 6.73
N ALA A 188 -10.36 21.21 6.03
CA ALA A 188 -8.91 21.02 6.00
C ALA A 188 -8.28 21.06 7.40
N TRP A 189 -7.15 20.36 7.57
CA TRP A 189 -6.18 20.74 8.59
C TRP A 189 -5.36 21.95 8.09
N ASP A 190 -4.79 22.69 9.03
CA ASP A 190 -4.00 23.91 8.76
C ASP A 190 -2.98 23.71 7.63
N ALA A 191 -3.26 24.28 6.45
CA ALA A 191 -2.46 24.11 5.25
C ALA A 191 -1.04 24.68 5.37
N THR A 192 -0.77 25.52 6.38
CA THR A 192 0.59 25.99 6.70
C THR A 192 1.40 24.95 7.48
N ARG A 193 0.77 23.85 7.93
CA ARG A 193 1.36 22.77 8.72
C ARG A 193 1.13 21.36 8.17
N TYR A 194 0.15 21.17 7.28
CA TYR A 194 -0.25 19.86 6.75
C TYR A 194 -0.63 19.96 5.26
N PHE A 195 -0.21 18.99 4.46
CA PHE A 195 -0.68 18.77 3.10
C PHE A 195 -1.97 17.94 3.12
N ASN A 196 -3.09 18.56 2.76
CA ASN A 196 -4.41 17.92 2.82
C ASN A 196 -4.68 17.09 1.55
N ILE A 197 -5.11 15.84 1.73
CA ILE A 197 -5.43 14.90 0.66
C ILE A 197 -6.87 14.40 0.90
N TRP A 198 -7.84 14.86 0.13
CA TRP A 198 -9.21 14.36 0.22
C TRP A 198 -9.43 13.17 -0.71
N VAL A 199 -10.20 12.18 -0.25
CA VAL A 199 -10.57 10.99 -1.03
C VAL A 199 -12.09 10.79 -0.93
N CYS A 200 -12.77 10.81 -2.08
CA CYS A 200 -14.24 10.75 -2.17
C CYS A 200 -14.69 10.19 -3.54
N ASP A 201 -15.99 10.12 -3.83
CA ASP A 201 -16.45 9.90 -5.22
C ASP A 201 -16.45 11.21 -6.03
N LEU A 202 -15.76 11.17 -7.18
CA LEU A 202 -15.73 12.21 -8.22
C LEU A 202 -16.12 11.59 -9.57
N PRO A 203 -17.42 11.46 -9.91
CA PRO A 203 -17.87 10.77 -11.11
C PRO A 203 -17.21 11.30 -12.39
N GLY A 204 -16.53 10.41 -13.11
CA GLY A 204 -15.86 10.75 -14.37
C GLY A 204 -14.55 11.56 -14.23
N LEU A 205 -13.99 11.73 -13.03
CA LEU A 205 -12.76 12.48 -12.78
C LEU A 205 -11.81 11.69 -11.87
N CYS A 206 -10.50 11.64 -12.17
CA CYS A 206 -9.55 10.95 -11.29
C CYS A 206 -9.09 11.81 -10.10
N GLY A 207 -8.88 13.12 -10.30
CA GLY A 207 -8.50 14.03 -9.22
C GLY A 207 -8.47 15.51 -9.65
N TYR A 208 -8.10 16.38 -8.72
CA TYR A 208 -7.69 17.77 -8.97
C TYR A 208 -6.84 18.31 -7.80
N ALA A 209 -6.10 19.39 -8.06
CA ALA A 209 -5.21 20.06 -7.12
C ALA A 209 -5.45 21.57 -7.04
N GLN A 210 -5.07 22.18 -5.92
CA GLN A 210 -4.92 23.64 -5.81
C GLN A 210 -3.45 24.03 -6.04
N LEU A 211 -3.18 24.73 -7.16
CA LEU A 211 -1.87 25.31 -7.48
C LEU A 211 -1.44 26.35 -6.43
N PRO A 212 -0.18 26.35 -5.95
CA PRO A 212 0.27 27.21 -4.84
C PRO A 212 0.23 28.71 -5.18
N GLN A 213 0.33 29.07 -6.47
CA GLN A 213 0.13 30.45 -6.95
C GLN A 213 -1.29 30.97 -6.65
N SER A 214 -2.29 30.09 -6.54
CA SER A 214 -3.66 30.47 -6.14
C SER A 214 -3.75 30.79 -4.65
N GLY A 215 -3.06 30.04 -3.79
CA GLY A 215 -2.96 30.30 -2.35
C GLY A 215 -2.64 29.06 -1.52
N ILE A 216 -2.04 29.28 -0.34
CA ILE A 216 -1.89 28.29 0.73
C ILE A 216 -2.89 28.66 1.83
N ASP A 217 -4.06 28.04 1.80
CA ASP A 217 -5.22 28.34 2.64
C ASP A 217 -6.04 27.06 2.90
N ASN A 218 -7.21 27.18 3.53
CA ASN A 218 -8.01 26.02 3.96
C ASN A 218 -8.66 25.22 2.80
N THR A 219 -8.38 25.53 1.54
CA THR A 219 -8.69 24.67 0.39
C THR A 219 -7.44 24.11 -0.29
N TYR A 220 -6.23 24.53 0.12
CA TYR A 220 -4.98 24.04 -0.46
C TYR A 220 -4.71 22.57 -0.13
N GLY A 221 -4.43 21.80 -1.18
CA GLY A 221 -4.27 20.35 -1.18
C GLY A 221 -4.85 19.73 -2.45
N VAL A 222 -5.02 18.41 -2.42
CA VAL A 222 -5.48 17.60 -3.56
C VAL A 222 -6.73 16.80 -3.22
N VAL A 223 -7.57 16.55 -4.21
CA VAL A 223 -8.73 15.66 -4.10
C VAL A 223 -8.58 14.55 -5.13
N ILE A 224 -8.69 13.29 -4.69
CA ILE A 224 -8.56 12.11 -5.54
C ILE A 224 -9.85 11.28 -5.45
N ASN A 225 -10.29 10.69 -6.56
CA ASN A 225 -11.39 9.74 -6.54
C ASN A 225 -10.96 8.44 -5.83
N TYR A 226 -11.78 7.94 -4.90
CA TYR A 226 -11.55 6.69 -4.16
C TYR A 226 -11.31 5.48 -5.08
N GLY A 227 -11.81 5.50 -6.31
CA GLY A 227 -11.59 4.49 -7.35
C GLY A 227 -10.16 4.41 -7.89
N PHE A 228 -9.37 5.50 -7.79
CA PHE A 228 -8.03 5.63 -8.39
C PHE A 228 -6.93 6.06 -7.40
N PHE A 229 -7.21 5.92 -6.09
CA PHE A 229 -6.27 6.12 -4.99
C PHE A 229 -5.68 4.77 -4.54
N GLY A 230 -4.37 4.67 -4.31
CA GLY A 230 -3.69 3.43 -3.92
C GLY A 230 -3.58 2.39 -5.03
N LEU A 231 -3.18 1.17 -4.68
CA LEU A 231 -2.93 0.08 -5.63
C LEU A 231 -3.96 -1.03 -5.48
N THR A 232 -4.11 -1.58 -4.27
CA THR A 232 -4.99 -2.72 -3.98
C THR A 232 -6.45 -2.31 -4.10
N GLY A 233 -7.13 -2.83 -5.13
CA GLY A 233 -8.53 -2.50 -5.41
C GLY A 233 -8.75 -1.14 -6.07
N ALA A 234 -7.71 -0.50 -6.60
CA ALA A 234 -7.84 0.63 -7.51
C ALA A 234 -8.16 0.19 -8.95
N THR A 235 -8.89 1.03 -9.68
CA THR A 235 -9.51 0.71 -10.97
C THR A 235 -8.57 1.00 -12.13
N ALA A 236 -8.28 -0.02 -12.95
CA ALA A 236 -7.46 0.17 -14.15
C ALA A 236 -8.16 1.11 -15.17
N PRO A 237 -7.41 1.94 -15.93
CA PRO A 237 -5.94 1.96 -16.01
C PRO A 237 -5.24 2.66 -14.83
N TYR A 238 -5.92 3.54 -14.10
CA TYR A 238 -5.33 4.40 -13.06
C TYR A 238 -5.19 3.70 -11.69
N ASN A 239 -4.36 2.65 -11.63
CA ASN A 239 -4.19 1.78 -10.45
C ASN A 239 -2.74 1.42 -10.08
N LYS A 240 -1.80 2.35 -10.28
CA LYS A 240 -0.41 2.32 -9.82
C LYS A 240 -0.05 3.59 -9.03
N GLY A 241 -1.05 4.23 -8.43
CA GLY A 241 -0.93 5.43 -7.58
C GLY A 241 -0.55 6.72 -8.31
N GLY A 242 -0.45 6.72 -9.64
CA GLY A 242 0.04 7.84 -10.45
C GLY A 242 -0.81 9.10 -10.32
N THR A 243 -2.11 8.96 -10.03
CA THR A 243 -3.03 10.09 -9.80
C THR A 243 -2.56 11.02 -8.68
N LEU A 244 -2.09 10.51 -7.54
CA LEU A 244 -1.56 11.38 -6.48
C LEU A 244 -0.17 11.93 -6.84
N SER A 245 0.65 11.16 -7.54
CA SER A 245 1.96 11.61 -8.03
C SER A 245 1.85 12.80 -8.99
N HIS A 246 0.78 12.84 -9.79
CA HIS A 246 0.37 13.93 -10.70
C HIS A 246 -0.21 15.14 -9.93
N GLU A 247 -1.32 14.97 -9.22
CA GLU A 247 -2.01 16.09 -8.54
C GLU A 247 -1.13 16.73 -7.45
N GLY A 248 -0.32 15.94 -6.75
CA GLY A 248 0.67 16.47 -5.81
C GLY A 248 1.75 17.29 -6.52
N GLY A 249 2.14 16.93 -7.75
CA GLY A 249 3.01 17.74 -8.61
C GLY A 249 2.44 19.14 -8.84
N HIS A 250 1.15 19.26 -9.15
CA HIS A 250 0.46 20.55 -9.24
C HIS A 250 0.45 21.34 -7.93
N CYS A 251 0.23 20.69 -6.77
CA CYS A 251 0.34 21.40 -5.49
C CYS A 251 1.76 21.89 -5.18
N PHE A 252 2.80 21.24 -5.68
CA PHE A 252 4.18 21.75 -5.66
C PHE A 252 4.52 22.64 -6.88
N GLY A 253 3.51 23.12 -7.61
CA GLY A 253 3.63 24.15 -8.63
C GLY A 253 4.12 23.69 -10.00
N LEU A 254 3.99 22.40 -10.32
CA LEU A 254 4.16 21.92 -11.69
C LEU A 254 2.92 22.19 -12.54
N GLU A 255 3.14 22.46 -13.82
CA GLU A 255 2.10 22.60 -14.86
C GLU A 255 2.10 21.35 -15.75
N HIS A 256 1.07 21.18 -16.58
CA HIS A 256 1.03 20.10 -17.57
C HIS A 256 2.13 20.28 -18.62
N ILE A 257 2.76 19.19 -19.11
CA ILE A 257 3.94 19.30 -19.99
C ILE A 257 3.65 19.92 -21.38
N TRP A 258 2.40 19.90 -21.84
CA TRP A 258 1.95 20.60 -23.06
C TRP A 258 1.53 22.06 -22.81
N GLY A 259 1.56 22.53 -21.56
CA GLY A 259 1.36 23.93 -21.20
C GLY A 259 -0.05 24.51 -21.42
N ASP A 260 -1.09 23.66 -21.47
CA ASP A 260 -2.52 24.04 -21.50
C ASP A 260 -2.95 25.02 -22.63
N ASP A 261 -2.20 25.15 -23.74
CA ASP A 261 -2.51 26.15 -24.79
C ASP A 261 -3.57 25.71 -25.83
N GLY A 262 -3.91 24.41 -25.84
CA GLY A 262 -5.02 23.85 -26.62
C GLY A 262 -4.63 23.29 -28.00
N GLY A 263 -3.54 22.53 -28.10
CA GLY A 263 -3.08 21.92 -29.35
C GLY A 263 -2.08 22.78 -30.12
N GLY A 264 -1.38 23.68 -29.44
CA GLY A 264 -0.36 24.57 -30.00
C GLY A 264 1.05 24.26 -29.47
N CYS A 265 2.02 25.05 -29.93
CA CYS A 265 3.42 24.95 -29.46
C CYS A 265 3.85 26.21 -28.70
N SER A 266 2.90 26.93 -28.09
CA SER A 266 3.10 28.20 -27.40
C SER A 266 2.91 28.13 -25.88
N GLY A 267 2.33 27.03 -25.39
CA GLY A 267 2.35 26.61 -24.00
C GLY A 267 3.77 26.38 -23.49
N ASN A 268 3.93 26.37 -22.17
CA ASN A 268 5.22 26.17 -21.51
C ASN A 268 5.01 25.79 -20.04
N ASP A 269 5.47 24.62 -19.60
CA ASP A 269 5.37 24.11 -18.22
C ASP A 269 6.39 24.74 -17.23
N GLN A 270 7.11 25.76 -17.70
CA GLN A 270 8.20 26.46 -17.02
C GLN A 270 9.43 25.59 -16.69
N CYS A 271 9.58 24.43 -17.33
CA CYS A 271 10.72 23.52 -17.17
C CYS A 271 11.55 23.42 -18.47
N GLY A 272 12.88 23.45 -18.37
CA GLY A 272 13.79 23.51 -19.54
C GLY A 272 14.25 22.17 -20.09
N ASP A 273 13.84 21.05 -19.50
CA ASP A 273 14.24 19.68 -19.86
C ASP A 273 13.06 18.74 -20.18
N THR A 274 11.83 19.24 -20.07
CA THR A 274 10.63 18.72 -20.72
C THR A 274 10.57 19.25 -22.17
N PRO A 275 10.44 18.39 -23.19
CA PRO A 275 10.22 18.82 -24.56
C PRO A 275 8.84 19.45 -24.73
N ASN A 276 8.75 20.48 -25.59
CA ASN A 276 7.49 21.11 -25.95
C ASN A 276 6.56 20.10 -26.66
N GLN A 277 5.27 20.12 -26.34
CA GLN A 277 4.29 19.10 -26.71
C GLN A 277 2.94 19.78 -27.05
N ASP A 278 2.24 19.33 -28.09
CA ASP A 278 1.00 19.97 -28.56
C ASP A 278 -0.24 19.73 -27.69
N ASP A 279 -0.49 18.49 -27.28
CA ASP A 279 -1.61 18.11 -26.41
C ASP A 279 -1.24 16.93 -25.49
N ALA A 280 -2.09 16.62 -24.51
CA ALA A 280 -1.90 15.53 -23.58
C ALA A 280 -1.90 14.15 -24.27
N THR A 281 -1.05 13.22 -23.81
CA THR A 281 -1.08 11.83 -24.26
C THR A 281 -2.01 10.97 -23.38
N TYR A 282 -2.62 9.93 -23.95
CA TYR A 282 -3.66 9.14 -23.27
C TYR A 282 -3.53 7.64 -23.57
N GLY A 283 -3.73 6.82 -22.52
CA GLY A 283 -3.69 5.37 -22.64
C GLY A 283 -2.28 4.78 -22.65
N ASN A 284 -2.19 3.48 -22.93
CA ASN A 284 -0.94 2.78 -23.16
C ASN A 284 -0.56 2.80 -24.65
N HIS A 285 0.67 3.24 -24.94
CA HIS A 285 1.17 3.40 -26.32
C HIS A 285 1.76 2.10 -26.92
N LEU A 286 1.97 1.06 -26.11
CA LEU A 286 2.68 -0.17 -26.47
C LEU A 286 1.82 -1.45 -26.28
N PRO A 287 1.17 -1.98 -27.34
CA PRO A 287 1.01 -1.45 -28.68
C PRO A 287 -0.39 -0.85 -28.93
N TYR A 288 -0.42 0.43 -29.26
CA TYR A 288 -1.61 1.22 -29.62
C TYR A 288 -2.63 0.51 -30.55
N ASN A 289 -3.92 0.59 -30.21
CA ASN A 289 -5.05 0.15 -31.05
C ASN A 289 -5.86 1.37 -31.52
N ALA A 290 -5.87 1.62 -32.84
CA ALA A 290 -6.57 2.76 -33.44
C ALA A 290 -8.10 2.76 -33.23
N ASN A 291 -8.70 1.64 -32.83
CA ASN A 291 -10.13 1.55 -32.57
C ASN A 291 -10.56 2.00 -31.16
N THR A 292 -9.63 2.37 -30.27
CA THR A 292 -9.94 2.72 -28.87
C THR A 292 -9.52 4.11 -28.42
N ASN A 293 -8.67 4.83 -29.16
CA ASN A 293 -8.22 6.20 -28.83
C ASN A 293 -8.67 7.19 -29.93
N PRO A 294 -9.81 7.90 -29.79
CA PRO A 294 -10.34 8.77 -30.85
C PRO A 294 -9.71 10.17 -30.96
N GLY A 295 -8.87 10.58 -30.01
CA GLY A 295 -8.41 11.97 -29.87
C GLY A 295 -7.01 12.29 -30.43
N GLY A 296 -6.05 11.37 -30.30
CA GLY A 296 -4.63 11.65 -30.59
C GLY A 296 -4.30 11.67 -32.08
N ASN A 297 -4.03 12.85 -32.64
CA ASN A 297 -3.61 13.04 -34.03
C ASN A 297 -2.10 12.77 -34.23
N PHE A 298 -1.62 11.61 -33.78
CA PHE A 298 -0.21 11.24 -33.74
C PHE A 298 0.41 11.12 -35.15
N ASN A 299 1.04 12.20 -35.63
CA ASN A 299 1.70 12.29 -36.94
C ASN A 299 3.01 11.48 -37.01
N GLY A 300 2.90 10.15 -37.03
CA GLY A 300 4.03 9.25 -37.32
C GLY A 300 4.15 8.00 -36.44
N ALA A 301 3.27 7.81 -35.46
CA ALA A 301 3.34 6.67 -34.54
C ALA A 301 3.00 5.32 -35.21
N GLY A 302 4.01 4.72 -35.84
CA GLY A 302 4.01 3.28 -36.10
C GLY A 302 3.86 2.52 -34.78
N GLN A 303 2.94 1.56 -34.73
CA GLN A 303 2.64 0.80 -33.51
C GLN A 303 3.92 0.16 -32.94
N ASN A 304 4.09 0.24 -31.62
CA ASN A 304 5.26 -0.27 -30.87
C ASN A 304 6.56 0.58 -31.00
N SER A 305 6.44 1.92 -30.95
CA SER A 305 7.58 2.85 -30.89
C SER A 305 7.82 3.37 -29.47
N THR A 306 9.07 3.35 -28.99
CA THR A 306 9.49 3.99 -27.73
C THR A 306 9.70 5.51 -27.85
N THR A 307 9.60 6.04 -29.07
CA THR A 307 9.69 7.47 -29.41
C THR A 307 8.33 7.90 -29.94
N LEU A 308 7.69 8.88 -29.29
CA LEU A 308 6.49 9.57 -29.80
C LEU A 308 6.90 10.98 -30.22
N THR A 309 6.40 11.45 -31.36
CA THR A 309 6.66 12.80 -31.90
C THR A 309 5.37 13.42 -32.39
N ASP A 310 5.29 14.74 -32.29
CA ASP A 310 4.11 15.56 -32.50
C ASP A 310 4.46 16.78 -33.38
N ALA A 311 3.65 17.85 -33.34
CA ALA A 311 3.96 19.08 -34.07
C ALA A 311 5.08 19.93 -33.44
N CYS A 312 5.33 19.81 -32.14
CA CYS A 312 6.24 20.69 -31.39
C CYS A 312 7.65 20.09 -31.20
N SER A 313 7.73 18.77 -31.01
CA SER A 313 8.94 17.96 -30.85
C SER A 313 9.04 16.90 -31.96
N THR A 314 9.23 17.38 -33.20
CA THR A 314 9.18 16.61 -34.46
C THR A 314 10.31 15.57 -34.66
N SER A 315 11.11 15.25 -33.63
CA SER A 315 12.27 14.35 -33.73
C SER A 315 12.68 13.76 -32.39
N SER A 316 13.26 12.54 -32.42
CA SER A 316 13.80 11.83 -31.24
C SER A 316 14.66 12.73 -30.33
N PRO A 317 14.48 12.70 -28.99
CA PRO A 317 13.66 11.75 -28.22
C PRO A 317 12.14 11.97 -28.31
N GLY A 318 11.70 13.08 -28.89
CA GLY A 318 10.28 13.40 -29.08
C GLY A 318 9.64 13.99 -27.82
N ILE A 319 8.37 13.66 -27.57
CA ILE A 319 7.60 14.13 -26.41
C ILE A 319 7.76 13.21 -25.18
N MET A 320 7.79 13.78 -23.97
CA MET A 320 8.04 13.04 -22.72
C MET A 320 6.73 12.46 -22.15
N TYR A 321 6.05 11.61 -22.93
CA TYR A 321 4.73 11.05 -22.59
C TYR A 321 4.69 10.28 -21.26
N MET A 322 5.84 9.84 -20.74
CA MET A 322 5.99 9.15 -19.45
C MET A 322 6.21 10.09 -18.26
N ASN A 323 6.14 11.41 -18.44
CA ASN A 323 6.22 12.34 -17.33
C ASN A 323 4.97 12.21 -16.43
N PHE A 324 5.12 12.40 -15.11
CA PHE A 324 3.96 12.40 -14.22
C PHE A 324 2.96 13.53 -14.52
N MET A 325 3.38 14.62 -15.18
CA MET A 325 2.54 15.75 -15.55
C MET A 325 1.95 15.64 -16.98
N ASP A 326 1.96 14.45 -17.58
CA ASP A 326 1.12 14.10 -18.74
C ASP A 326 -0.13 13.27 -18.30
N TYR A 327 -0.99 12.84 -19.22
CA TYR A 327 -2.24 12.12 -18.94
C TYR A 327 -2.25 10.62 -19.32
N CYS A 328 -1.08 10.04 -19.59
CA CYS A 328 -0.97 8.62 -19.93
C CYS A 328 -1.40 7.67 -18.79
N ASP A 329 -1.53 6.38 -19.11
CA ASP A 329 -1.89 5.36 -18.11
C ASP A 329 -0.85 5.27 -16.98
N ASP A 330 -1.31 4.97 -15.77
CA ASP A 330 -0.51 4.80 -14.55
C ASP A 330 0.66 3.79 -14.70
N SER A 331 0.62 2.90 -15.70
CA SER A 331 1.72 1.97 -16.02
C SER A 331 2.88 2.63 -16.78
N GLU A 332 2.59 3.67 -17.56
CA GLU A 332 3.57 4.40 -18.38
C GLU A 332 4.21 5.56 -17.62
N MET A 333 3.46 6.23 -16.73
CA MET A 333 3.94 7.36 -15.91
C MET A 333 5.16 7.00 -15.03
N ALA A 334 6.31 7.61 -15.29
CA ALA A 334 7.59 7.10 -14.81
C ALA A 334 8.52 8.13 -14.14
N ASN A 335 8.45 9.43 -14.44
CA ASN A 335 9.40 10.42 -13.90
C ASN A 335 8.86 11.83 -13.66
N MET A 336 9.50 12.53 -12.71
CA MET A 336 9.69 13.98 -12.74
C MET A 336 11.09 14.28 -13.31
N THR A 337 11.30 15.48 -13.87
CA THR A 337 12.60 15.93 -14.39
C THR A 337 13.44 16.73 -13.40
N PRO A 338 14.74 16.96 -13.67
CA PRO A 338 15.58 17.87 -12.88
C PRO A 338 15.04 19.31 -12.78
N ASN A 339 14.49 19.91 -13.84
CA ASN A 339 13.87 21.24 -13.76
C ASN A 339 12.57 21.20 -12.95
N GLN A 340 11.74 20.15 -13.11
CA GLN A 340 10.55 19.96 -12.28
C GLN A 340 10.92 19.83 -10.79
N LYS A 341 11.97 19.07 -10.43
CA LYS A 341 12.54 19.08 -9.05
C LYS A 341 12.85 20.49 -8.59
N THR A 342 13.61 21.25 -9.37
CA THR A 342 14.06 22.60 -9.00
C THR A 342 12.87 23.54 -8.80
N ARG A 343 11.81 23.42 -9.63
CA ARG A 343 10.55 24.15 -9.49
C ARG A 343 9.80 23.75 -8.21
N MET A 344 9.60 22.46 -7.95
CA MET A 344 8.94 21.97 -6.72
C MET A 344 9.67 22.42 -5.44
N GLN A 345 11.01 22.28 -5.41
CA GLN A 345 11.82 22.70 -4.26
C GLN A 345 11.85 24.23 -4.08
N ALA A 346 11.78 25.00 -5.16
CA ALA A 346 11.58 26.45 -5.09
C ALA A 346 10.22 26.81 -4.46
N PHE A 347 9.12 26.17 -4.87
CA PHE A 347 7.80 26.40 -4.28
C PHE A 347 7.76 26.04 -2.79
N ILE A 348 8.40 24.93 -2.39
CA ILE A 348 8.56 24.59 -0.98
C ILE A 348 9.33 25.68 -0.23
N SER A 349 10.45 26.14 -0.78
CA SER A 349 11.33 27.14 -0.15
C SER A 349 10.67 28.52 0.00
N GLN A 350 9.75 28.89 -0.90
CA GLN A 350 9.04 30.18 -0.86
C GLN A 350 7.73 30.13 -0.05
N TYR A 351 6.96 29.03 -0.10
CA TYR A 351 5.58 29.00 0.39
C TYR A 351 5.29 27.92 1.45
N LEU A 352 6.06 26.82 1.50
CA LEU A 352 5.73 25.65 2.33
C LEU A 352 6.79 25.33 3.40
N MET A 353 7.77 26.21 3.65
CA MET A 353 8.77 26.00 4.71
C MET A 353 8.15 25.87 6.11
N SER A 354 6.96 26.41 6.36
CA SER A 354 6.21 26.16 7.60
C SER A 354 5.72 24.71 7.70
N VAL A 355 5.32 24.09 6.57
CA VAL A 355 4.90 22.68 6.47
C VAL A 355 6.11 21.76 6.66
N VAL A 356 7.26 22.09 6.06
CA VAL A 356 8.54 21.38 6.28
C VAL A 356 8.96 21.43 7.74
N ASN A 357 8.91 22.62 8.37
CA ASN A 357 9.25 22.81 9.77
C ASN A 357 8.27 22.09 10.71
N ALA A 358 6.98 22.03 10.36
CA ALA A 358 6.01 21.19 11.04
C ALA A 358 6.37 19.69 10.88
N GLY A 359 6.81 19.26 9.71
CA GLY A 359 7.26 17.88 9.42
C GLY A 359 8.28 17.33 10.41
N ALA A 360 9.22 18.16 10.89
CA ALA A 360 10.20 17.78 11.91
C ALA A 360 9.58 17.36 13.27
N THR A 361 8.31 17.69 13.52
CA THR A 361 7.55 17.32 14.75
C THR A 361 6.26 16.54 14.49
N VAL A 362 5.74 16.59 13.27
CA VAL A 362 4.47 15.95 12.85
C VAL A 362 4.71 14.68 12.03
N CYS A 363 5.82 14.59 11.31
CA CYS A 363 6.31 13.37 10.63
C CYS A 363 7.52 12.73 11.30
N SER A 364 8.07 13.36 12.34
CA SER A 364 8.62 12.61 13.46
C SER A 364 7.43 11.93 14.14
N GLY A 365 7.21 10.67 13.80
CA GLY A 365 6.19 9.89 14.44
C GLY A 365 6.41 9.87 15.96
N THR A 366 5.31 9.84 16.73
CA THR A 366 5.27 9.00 17.92
C THR A 366 5.14 7.51 17.55
N THR A 367 5.80 7.12 16.46
CA THR A 367 6.56 5.87 16.40
C THR A 367 7.54 5.88 17.56
N GLU A 368 7.04 5.46 18.72
CA GLU A 368 7.85 4.80 19.72
C GLU A 368 8.74 3.81 18.96
N THR A 369 10.06 3.91 19.09
CA THR A 369 10.98 3.05 18.35
C THR A 369 10.70 1.61 18.78
N GLN A 370 10.03 0.86 17.90
CA GLN A 370 9.68 -0.53 18.14
C GLN A 370 10.93 -1.38 17.85
N ALA A 371 11.79 -1.55 18.85
CA ALA A 371 12.73 -2.64 18.85
C ALA A 371 11.90 -3.93 18.93
N CYS A 372 11.65 -4.52 17.76
CA CYS A 372 10.92 -5.77 17.61
C CYS A 372 11.87 -6.98 17.70
N ASP A 373 11.36 -8.07 18.27
CA ASP A 373 12.09 -9.31 18.53
C ASP A 373 11.12 -10.51 18.52
N THR A 374 11.65 -11.72 18.36
CA THR A 374 10.89 -12.97 18.31
C THR A 374 10.98 -13.74 19.61
N LEU A 375 9.86 -13.92 20.34
CA LEU A 375 9.87 -14.77 21.53
C LEU A 375 9.97 -16.26 21.18
N HIS A 376 10.73 -16.98 21.99
CA HIS A 376 10.91 -18.44 21.94
C HIS A 376 11.42 -18.99 20.57
N TYR A 377 12.04 -18.14 19.74
CA TYR A 377 12.65 -18.54 18.47
C TYR A 377 14.19 -18.65 18.58
N PRO A 378 14.84 -19.68 18.00
CA PRO A 378 14.23 -20.87 17.42
C PRO A 378 13.56 -21.75 18.51
N LEU A 379 12.68 -22.65 18.07
CA LEU A 379 12.07 -23.67 18.93
C LEU A 379 13.15 -24.37 19.78
N THR A 380 12.92 -24.46 21.09
CA THR A 380 13.86 -25.11 22.00
C THR A 380 13.77 -26.63 21.84
N GLY A 381 14.88 -27.26 21.40
CA GLY A 381 14.97 -28.71 21.25
C GLY A 381 14.72 -29.22 19.83
N THR A 382 14.26 -30.46 19.71
CA THR A 382 14.12 -31.19 18.45
C THR A 382 12.69 -31.10 17.91
N ALA A 383 12.53 -30.38 16.79
CA ALA A 383 11.26 -30.24 16.08
C ALA A 383 10.66 -31.60 15.67
N THR A 384 9.39 -31.81 16.00
CA THR A 384 8.64 -33.06 15.78
C THR A 384 7.12 -32.80 15.70
N ILE A 385 6.33 -33.83 15.47
CA ILE A 385 4.86 -33.79 15.46
C ILE A 385 4.31 -35.07 16.09
N TYR A 386 3.46 -34.94 17.10
CA TYR A 386 2.82 -36.06 17.77
C TYR A 386 1.43 -36.36 17.19
N GLY A 387 1.22 -37.61 16.77
CA GLY A 387 -0.11 -38.13 16.43
C GLY A 387 -0.93 -38.42 17.70
N SER A 388 -2.25 -38.25 17.61
CA SER A 388 -3.19 -38.65 18.67
C SER A 388 -3.57 -40.13 18.53
N ASP A 389 -3.74 -40.80 19.67
CA ASP A 389 -4.27 -42.17 19.79
C ASP A 389 -5.69 -42.33 19.22
N ASN A 390 -6.49 -41.26 19.24
CA ASN A 390 -7.82 -41.17 18.63
C ASN A 390 -7.77 -40.54 17.21
N GLY A 391 -6.60 -40.57 16.56
CA GLY A 391 -6.39 -40.07 15.20
C GLY A 391 -6.25 -38.55 15.11
N GLY A 392 -5.53 -38.09 14.08
CA GLY A 392 -5.08 -36.70 13.97
C GLY A 392 -3.87 -36.44 14.87
N TYR A 393 -3.77 -35.26 15.47
CA TYR A 393 -2.54 -34.74 16.08
C TYR A 393 -2.77 -34.14 17.47
N VAL A 394 -1.77 -34.28 18.35
CA VAL A 394 -1.76 -33.64 19.69
C VAL A 394 -1.76 -32.12 19.55
N SER A 395 -0.94 -31.58 18.64
CA SER A 395 -0.79 -30.15 18.36
C SER A 395 -1.72 -29.63 17.23
N GLY A 396 -2.82 -30.32 16.96
CA GLY A 396 -3.69 -30.04 15.82
C GLY A 396 -5.12 -30.56 15.97
N ASN A 397 -5.81 -30.74 14.85
CA ASN A 397 -7.09 -31.45 14.80
C ASN A 397 -6.90 -32.93 15.18
N ASN A 398 -7.85 -33.48 15.95
CA ASN A 398 -7.87 -34.88 16.37
C ASN A 398 -9.30 -35.41 16.59
N GLY A 399 -9.43 -36.72 16.83
CA GLY A 399 -10.73 -37.37 17.10
C GLY A 399 -11.41 -36.96 18.41
N TYR A 400 -10.74 -36.24 19.31
CA TYR A 400 -11.35 -35.66 20.53
C TYR A 400 -12.08 -34.33 20.26
N LEU A 401 -12.01 -33.83 19.02
CA LEU A 401 -12.67 -32.61 18.53
C LEU A 401 -12.24 -31.34 19.28
N ASP A 402 -10.94 -31.24 19.54
CA ASP A 402 -10.32 -30.04 20.09
C ASP A 402 -10.58 -28.80 19.20
N LYS A 403 -10.63 -27.64 19.85
CA LYS A 403 -11.09 -26.38 19.26
C LYS A 403 -9.99 -25.34 19.09
N ALA A 404 -8.93 -25.40 19.88
CA ALA A 404 -7.79 -24.51 19.77
C ALA A 404 -6.52 -25.15 20.34
N LYS A 405 -5.37 -24.65 19.89
CA LYS A 405 -4.03 -24.98 20.39
C LYS A 405 -3.27 -23.66 20.60
N ALA A 406 -2.58 -23.52 21.72
CA ALA A 406 -1.99 -22.26 22.16
C ALA A 406 -0.67 -22.46 22.90
N GLU A 407 0.13 -21.40 22.98
CA GLU A 407 1.46 -21.37 23.56
C GLU A 407 1.57 -20.25 24.59
N TYR A 408 2.23 -20.50 25.73
CA TYR A 408 2.31 -19.58 26.87
C TYR A 408 3.59 -18.72 26.88
N PHE A 409 3.43 -17.42 27.13
CA PHE A 409 4.52 -16.44 27.20
C PHE A 409 4.50 -15.72 28.54
N ALA A 410 5.38 -16.16 29.45
CA ALA A 410 5.57 -15.56 30.76
C ALA A 410 6.48 -14.32 30.75
N THR A 411 7.50 -14.33 29.89
CA THR A 411 8.56 -13.31 29.86
C THR A 411 8.64 -12.68 28.47
N TYR A 412 8.42 -11.37 28.42
CA TYR A 412 8.41 -10.57 27.19
C TYR A 412 8.93 -9.14 27.41
N SER A 413 9.58 -8.87 28.55
CA SER A 413 10.22 -7.57 28.80
C SER A 413 11.45 -7.38 27.90
N PRO A 414 11.71 -6.18 27.32
CA PRO A 414 11.04 -4.89 27.57
C PRO A 414 9.89 -4.56 26.60
N TYR A 415 9.33 -5.56 25.92
CA TYR A 415 8.30 -5.40 24.91
C TYR A 415 6.90 -5.20 25.54
N THR A 416 6.01 -4.48 24.84
CA THR A 416 4.66 -4.13 25.34
C THR A 416 3.55 -4.32 24.31
N LYS A 417 3.89 -4.68 23.07
CA LYS A 417 2.97 -4.90 21.94
C LYS A 417 3.36 -6.15 21.16
N ILE A 418 2.39 -6.88 20.59
CA ILE A 418 2.59 -7.92 19.56
C ILE A 418 2.15 -7.34 18.22
N ASN A 419 3.02 -7.33 17.21
CA ASN A 419 2.68 -6.87 15.86
C ASN A 419 2.24 -8.03 14.94
N SER A 420 2.92 -9.17 15.05
CA SER A 420 2.70 -10.38 14.23
C SER A 420 3.08 -11.64 15.01
N VAL A 421 2.84 -12.81 14.45
CA VAL A 421 3.31 -14.10 14.97
C VAL A 421 3.73 -15.02 13.83
N ILE A 422 4.85 -15.72 14.01
CA ILE A 422 5.30 -16.80 13.12
C ILE A 422 4.76 -18.12 13.68
N LEU A 423 4.07 -18.88 12.85
CA LEU A 423 3.41 -20.15 13.18
C LEU A 423 3.98 -21.25 12.29
N TRP A 424 4.77 -22.16 12.86
CA TRP A 424 5.29 -23.30 12.09
C TRP A 424 4.32 -24.47 12.16
N PHE A 425 3.58 -24.65 11.08
CA PHE A 425 2.75 -25.84 10.85
C PHE A 425 3.61 -26.94 10.20
N GLY A 426 3.35 -28.19 10.60
CA GLY A 426 4.00 -29.36 10.01
C GLY A 426 3.03 -30.27 9.24
N VAL A 427 1.72 -30.04 9.39
CA VAL A 427 0.65 -30.65 8.58
C VAL A 427 -0.43 -29.62 8.33
N ALA A 428 -0.92 -29.54 7.09
CA ALA A 428 -2.17 -28.87 6.76
C ALA A 428 -2.86 -29.57 5.58
N THR A 429 -4.19 -29.62 5.58
CA THR A 429 -5.01 -30.07 4.44
C THR A 429 -6.22 -29.17 4.31
N HIS A 430 -6.75 -29.02 3.09
CA HIS A 430 -7.98 -28.28 2.84
C HIS A 430 -8.84 -28.96 1.77
N THR A 431 -10.14 -28.76 1.87
CA THR A 431 -11.16 -29.34 0.98
C THR A 431 -11.51 -28.43 -0.22
N GLY A 432 -10.65 -27.47 -0.55
CA GLY A 432 -10.91 -26.45 -1.57
C GLY A 432 -11.83 -25.30 -1.13
N ASN A 433 -12.28 -25.30 0.13
CA ASN A 433 -13.09 -24.23 0.71
C ASN A 433 -12.26 -23.00 1.09
N THR A 434 -12.92 -21.84 1.18
CA THR A 434 -12.33 -20.56 1.64
C THR A 434 -12.23 -20.49 3.17
N THR A 435 -11.71 -21.55 3.80
CA THR A 435 -11.56 -21.65 5.25
C THR A 435 -10.43 -20.75 5.73
N ASN A 436 -10.71 -19.90 6.71
CA ASN A 436 -9.70 -19.09 7.40
C ASN A 436 -9.41 -19.67 8.79
N ILE A 437 -8.14 -19.74 9.15
CA ILE A 437 -7.68 -20.12 10.49
C ILE A 437 -7.54 -18.87 11.34
N THR A 438 -8.30 -18.80 12.44
CA THR A 438 -8.30 -17.67 13.37
C THR A 438 -7.15 -17.79 14.36
N VAL A 439 -6.23 -16.82 14.31
CA VAL A 439 -5.13 -16.66 15.26
C VAL A 439 -5.57 -15.68 16.34
N ASN A 440 -5.45 -16.07 17.61
CA ASN A 440 -5.85 -15.25 18.75
C ASN A 440 -4.70 -15.05 19.73
N VAL A 441 -4.68 -13.88 20.37
CA VAL A 441 -3.96 -13.61 21.61
C VAL A 441 -4.97 -13.65 22.75
N TRP A 442 -4.70 -14.46 23.77
CA TRP A 442 -5.48 -14.49 25.01
C TRP A 442 -4.64 -13.96 26.17
N LYS A 443 -5.28 -13.28 27.11
CA LYS A 443 -4.69 -12.90 28.39
C LYS A 443 -4.60 -14.12 29.32
N ASN A 444 -3.58 -14.17 30.18
CA ASN A 444 -3.55 -15.11 31.31
C ASN A 444 -4.48 -14.60 32.44
N ASP A 445 -5.80 -14.74 32.22
CA ASP A 445 -6.84 -14.47 33.21
C ASP A 445 -7.94 -15.54 33.25
N GLY A 446 -7.71 -16.69 32.61
CA GLY A 446 -8.57 -17.88 32.74
C GLY A 446 -8.35 -18.61 34.08
N THR A 447 -9.33 -19.45 34.45
CA THR A 447 -9.29 -20.25 35.68
C THR A 447 -8.01 -21.10 35.76
N GLY A 448 -7.32 -21.04 36.90
CA GLY A 448 -6.06 -21.77 37.10
C GLY A 448 -4.84 -21.22 36.36
N GLY A 449 -4.94 -20.04 35.73
CA GLY A 449 -3.89 -19.46 34.89
C GLY A 449 -3.97 -19.91 33.42
N ALA A 450 -5.12 -20.42 32.98
CA ALA A 450 -5.39 -20.82 31.60
C ALA A 450 -5.61 -19.60 30.67
N PRO A 451 -5.62 -19.79 29.33
CA PRO A 451 -6.00 -18.74 28.39
C PRO A 451 -7.45 -18.27 28.61
N GLY A 452 -7.63 -16.98 28.90
CA GLY A 452 -8.93 -16.38 29.25
C GLY A 452 -9.49 -15.47 28.16
N THR A 453 -9.44 -14.17 28.44
CA THR A 453 -9.99 -13.10 27.58
C THR A 453 -9.19 -12.98 26.28
N VAL A 454 -9.86 -12.99 25.13
CA VAL A 454 -9.22 -12.63 23.83
C VAL A 454 -8.91 -11.13 23.85
N ILE A 455 -7.64 -10.79 23.59
CA ILE A 455 -7.14 -9.39 23.53
C ILE A 455 -6.67 -8.98 22.13
N GLY A 456 -6.54 -9.92 21.20
CA GLY A 456 -6.25 -9.64 19.80
C GLY A 456 -6.58 -10.84 18.90
N THR A 457 -6.95 -10.57 17.65
CA THR A 457 -7.38 -11.59 16.67
C THR A 457 -6.89 -11.21 15.28
N THR A 458 -6.43 -12.18 14.51
CA THR A 458 -6.21 -12.08 13.05
C THR A 458 -6.58 -13.40 12.38
N THR A 459 -6.57 -13.47 11.05
CA THR A 459 -6.94 -14.68 10.28
C THR A 459 -6.02 -14.91 9.11
N VAL A 460 -5.59 -16.16 8.91
CA VAL A 460 -4.83 -16.59 7.72
C VAL A 460 -5.66 -17.58 6.90
N PRO A 461 -5.71 -17.47 5.56
CA PRO A 461 -6.35 -18.48 4.72
C PRO A 461 -5.68 -19.85 4.87
N LEU A 462 -6.47 -20.92 5.04
CA LEU A 462 -5.96 -22.28 5.19
C LEU A 462 -5.17 -22.73 3.95
N ALA A 463 -5.56 -22.27 2.76
CA ALA A 463 -4.81 -22.51 1.52
C ALA A 463 -3.38 -21.93 1.56
N THR A 464 -3.18 -20.78 2.21
CA THR A 464 -1.83 -20.21 2.43
C THR A 464 -1.01 -21.08 3.37
N ILE A 465 -1.63 -21.59 4.45
CA ILE A 465 -0.97 -22.50 5.39
C ILE A 465 -0.55 -23.80 4.68
N VAL A 466 -1.40 -24.37 3.82
CA VAL A 466 -1.07 -25.56 3.00
C VAL A 466 0.14 -25.28 2.11
N THR A 467 0.15 -24.18 1.35
CA THR A 467 1.30 -23.79 0.51
C THR A 467 2.60 -23.66 1.32
N ASN A 468 2.53 -23.07 2.52
CA ASN A 468 3.69 -22.91 3.39
C ASN A 468 4.19 -24.27 3.91
N VAL A 469 3.29 -25.18 4.31
CA VAL A 469 3.64 -26.55 4.73
C VAL A 469 4.29 -27.33 3.58
N ASP A 470 3.74 -27.26 2.37
CA ASP A 470 4.30 -27.93 1.18
C ASP A 470 5.69 -27.40 0.79
N ALA A 471 5.97 -26.11 1.09
CA ALA A 471 7.29 -25.50 0.93
C ALA A 471 8.27 -25.78 2.10
N GLY A 472 7.78 -26.28 3.23
CA GLY A 472 8.56 -26.42 4.48
C GLY A 472 8.81 -25.10 5.21
N GLU A 473 7.97 -24.09 4.97
CA GLU A 473 8.09 -22.72 5.47
C GLU A 473 7.10 -22.42 6.62
N ALA A 474 7.41 -21.42 7.45
CA ALA A 474 6.55 -21.00 8.55
C ALA A 474 5.54 -19.95 8.08
N THR A 475 4.34 -19.97 8.66
CA THR A 475 3.27 -19.02 8.32
C THR A 475 3.37 -17.76 9.17
N LEU A 476 3.52 -16.59 8.54
CA LEU A 476 3.37 -15.30 9.23
C LEU A 476 1.88 -14.92 9.34
N ALA A 477 1.46 -14.48 10.52
CA ALA A 477 0.14 -13.90 10.76
C ALA A 477 0.30 -12.52 11.41
N THR A 478 -0.13 -11.47 10.71
CA THR A 478 -0.03 -10.07 11.16
C THR A 478 -1.34 -9.57 11.74
N PHE A 479 -1.29 -8.80 12.83
CA PHE A 479 -2.46 -8.16 13.41
C PHE A 479 -2.65 -6.78 12.76
N SER A 480 -3.89 -6.45 12.35
CA SER A 480 -4.21 -5.14 11.74
C SER A 480 -4.08 -3.96 12.70
N THR A 481 -3.85 -4.22 13.99
CA THR A 481 -3.50 -3.25 15.02
C THR A 481 -2.66 -3.98 16.07
N PRO A 482 -1.49 -3.45 16.48
CA PRO A 482 -0.64 -4.10 17.48
C PRO A 482 -1.37 -4.40 18.79
N VAL A 483 -1.24 -5.63 19.28
CA VAL A 483 -1.94 -6.13 20.46
C VAL A 483 -1.15 -5.75 21.71
N ASN A 484 -1.69 -4.84 22.53
CA ASN A 484 -1.05 -4.42 23.78
C ASN A 484 -1.02 -5.57 24.80
N ILE A 485 0.14 -5.83 25.40
CA ILE A 485 0.36 -6.86 26.42
C ILE A 485 0.82 -6.23 27.74
N THR A 486 0.07 -6.51 28.82
CA THR A 486 0.27 -5.91 30.16
C THR A 486 0.55 -6.95 31.25
N GLY A 487 0.72 -8.20 30.87
CA GLY A 487 0.93 -9.36 31.72
C GLY A 487 1.21 -10.59 30.84
N PRO A 488 1.51 -11.75 31.45
CA PRO A 488 1.64 -13.00 30.71
C PRO A 488 0.44 -13.28 29.81
N PHE A 489 0.72 -13.84 28.64
CA PHE A 489 -0.28 -14.04 27.59
C PHE A 489 -0.11 -15.40 26.93
N TYR A 490 -1.11 -15.76 26.14
CA TYR A 490 -1.10 -16.92 25.27
C TYR A 490 -1.34 -16.45 23.84
N ILE A 491 -0.76 -17.15 22.86
CA ILE A 491 -1.08 -16.95 21.45
C ILE A 491 -1.24 -18.31 20.77
N GLY A 492 -2.12 -18.39 19.78
CA GLY A 492 -2.45 -19.67 19.18
C GLY A 492 -3.57 -19.64 18.16
N VAL A 493 -3.98 -20.83 17.73
CA VAL A 493 -4.88 -21.03 16.60
C VAL A 493 -6.20 -21.66 17.04
N THR A 494 -7.27 -21.25 16.40
CA THR A 494 -8.56 -21.95 16.43
C THR A 494 -8.55 -22.99 15.32
N LEU A 495 -8.85 -24.24 15.65
CA LEU A 495 -8.77 -25.36 14.71
C LEU A 495 -9.92 -25.32 13.70
N PRO A 496 -9.71 -25.71 12.43
CA PRO A 496 -10.76 -25.78 11.43
C PRO A 496 -11.81 -26.82 11.83
N THR A 497 -13.07 -26.53 11.52
CA THR A 497 -14.24 -27.39 11.84
C THR A 497 -14.90 -27.99 10.60
N VAL A 498 -14.41 -27.66 9.40
CA VAL A 498 -14.84 -28.24 8.12
C VAL A 498 -14.25 -29.65 7.99
N SER A 499 -15.09 -30.64 7.71
CA SER A 499 -14.65 -32.03 7.61
C SER A 499 -13.67 -32.23 6.44
N GLY A 500 -12.42 -32.61 6.74
CA GLY A 500 -11.33 -32.78 5.77
C GLY A 500 -10.33 -31.62 5.73
N ASP A 501 -10.65 -30.50 6.36
CA ASP A 501 -9.69 -29.43 6.66
C ASP A 501 -8.94 -29.80 7.95
N THR A 502 -7.61 -29.74 7.94
CA THR A 502 -6.77 -30.04 9.11
C THR A 502 -5.61 -29.06 9.22
N ILE A 503 -5.15 -28.80 10.44
CA ILE A 503 -3.82 -28.23 10.73
C ILE A 503 -3.19 -28.97 11.92
N ALA A 504 -1.85 -28.99 11.96
CA ALA A 504 -1.07 -29.34 13.14
C ALA A 504 0.20 -28.47 13.22
N LEU A 505 0.44 -27.90 14.40
CA LEU A 505 1.67 -27.16 14.69
C LEU A 505 2.84 -28.13 14.92
N VAL A 506 4.04 -27.73 14.51
CA VAL A 506 5.28 -28.39 14.96
C VAL A 506 5.41 -28.18 16.47
N THR A 507 5.86 -29.20 17.19
CA THR A 507 6.26 -29.09 18.61
C THR A 507 7.74 -29.44 18.76
N ASN A 508 8.32 -29.24 19.94
CA ASN A 508 9.56 -29.93 20.30
C ASN A 508 9.26 -31.35 20.83
N THR A 509 10.32 -32.10 21.13
CA THR A 509 10.21 -33.47 21.65
C THR A 509 9.96 -33.43 23.16
N ASP A 510 9.15 -34.36 23.67
CA ASP A 510 8.77 -34.45 25.09
C ASP A 510 10.00 -34.39 26.02
N GLY A 511 10.01 -33.38 26.89
CA GLY A 511 11.10 -33.11 27.83
C GLY A 511 12.11 -32.05 27.37
N ASP A 512 12.11 -31.63 26.10
CA ASP A 512 12.98 -30.55 25.58
C ASP A 512 12.64 -29.17 26.18
N SER A 513 11.46 -29.01 26.79
CA SER A 513 11.09 -27.79 27.53
C SER A 513 10.48 -28.13 28.87
N ASN A 514 11.04 -27.57 29.94
CA ASN A 514 10.62 -27.80 31.32
C ASN A 514 10.71 -26.49 32.12
N PRO A 515 9.57 -25.90 32.56
CA PRO A 515 8.21 -26.33 32.26
C PRO A 515 7.88 -26.17 30.77
N ALA A 516 7.10 -27.10 30.24
CA ALA A 516 6.51 -26.96 28.91
C ALA A 516 5.37 -25.93 28.90
N THR A 517 5.16 -25.30 27.75
CA THR A 517 4.32 -24.11 27.60
C THR A 517 3.17 -24.26 26.61
N GLY A 518 2.96 -25.45 26.03
CA GLY A 518 1.87 -25.76 25.13
C GLY A 518 0.55 -26.15 25.81
N TRP A 519 -0.56 -25.66 25.26
CA TRP A 519 -1.93 -25.78 25.77
C TRP A 519 -2.94 -26.09 24.66
N GLU A 520 -4.08 -26.64 25.04
CA GLU A 520 -5.20 -26.95 24.15
C GLU A 520 -6.56 -26.61 24.76
N LYS A 521 -7.53 -26.35 23.88
CA LYS A 521 -8.93 -26.18 24.24
C LYS A 521 -9.72 -27.38 23.75
N THR A 522 -10.19 -28.19 24.68
CA THR A 522 -10.95 -29.41 24.39
C THR A 522 -12.30 -29.13 23.72
N SER A 523 -12.91 -30.17 23.16
CA SER A 523 -14.31 -30.15 22.71
C SER A 523 -15.30 -29.65 23.78
N GLY A 524 -15.01 -29.86 25.07
CA GLY A 524 -15.77 -29.31 26.20
C GLY A 524 -15.67 -27.78 26.38
N ASN A 525 -14.79 -27.11 25.63
CA ASN A 525 -14.34 -25.72 25.80
C ASN A 525 -13.43 -25.47 27.00
N THR A 526 -13.02 -26.51 27.73
CA THR A 526 -12.03 -26.42 28.81
C THR A 526 -10.63 -26.28 28.24
N TRP A 527 -9.83 -25.36 28.77
CA TRP A 527 -8.39 -25.26 28.48
C TRP A 527 -7.59 -26.15 29.43
N GLN A 528 -6.59 -26.85 28.89
CA GLN A 528 -5.64 -27.68 29.64
C GLN A 528 -4.23 -27.59 29.02
N ALA A 529 -3.20 -27.77 29.84
CA ALA A 529 -1.81 -27.86 29.36
C ALA A 529 -1.53 -29.27 28.81
N TYR A 530 -0.67 -29.41 27.81
CA TYR A 530 -0.32 -30.76 27.30
C TYR A 530 0.32 -31.66 28.37
N SER A 531 1.00 -31.07 29.35
CA SER A 531 1.64 -31.74 30.49
C SER A 531 0.68 -32.09 31.64
N ALA A 532 -0.63 -31.80 31.51
CA ALA A 532 -1.62 -32.22 32.50
C ALA A 532 -1.80 -33.75 32.49
N ALA A 533 -2.10 -34.31 33.67
CA ALA A 533 -2.23 -35.75 33.88
C ALA A 533 -3.44 -36.35 33.13
N SER A 534 -3.29 -37.58 32.63
CA SER A 534 -4.35 -38.31 31.95
C SER A 534 -5.52 -38.59 32.90
N PRO A 535 -6.79 -38.45 32.46
CA PRO A 535 -7.26 -38.18 31.10
C PRO A 535 -7.51 -36.68 30.80
N ALA A 536 -6.93 -35.76 31.58
CA ALA A 536 -7.12 -34.30 31.46
C ALA A 536 -5.97 -33.59 30.72
N GLY A 537 -5.17 -34.35 29.96
CA GLY A 537 -4.00 -33.92 29.19
C GLY A 537 -3.23 -35.12 28.66
N TRP A 538 -2.05 -34.88 28.09
CA TRP A 538 -1.23 -35.88 27.40
C TRP A 538 -0.01 -36.34 28.20
N GLU A 539 0.14 -35.87 29.45
CA GLU A 539 1.35 -36.05 30.29
C GLU A 539 2.67 -35.58 29.61
N SER A 540 2.54 -34.82 28.50
CA SER A 540 3.62 -34.51 27.57
C SER A 540 4.18 -33.10 27.79
N ASN A 541 5.48 -33.00 28.00
CA ASN A 541 6.21 -31.75 28.22
C ASN A 541 6.70 -31.20 26.88
N ILE A 542 5.74 -30.74 26.07
CA ILE A 542 5.97 -30.18 24.72
C ILE A 542 5.45 -28.74 24.61
N SER A 543 6.15 -27.95 23.80
CA SER A 543 5.82 -26.57 23.43
C SER A 543 5.64 -26.47 21.91
N ASN A 544 4.67 -25.69 21.46
CA ASN A 544 4.37 -25.46 20.05
C ASN A 544 5.36 -24.45 19.44
N ALA A 545 5.64 -24.61 18.15
CA ALA A 545 6.45 -23.69 17.34
C ALA A 545 5.67 -22.42 16.96
N ILE A 546 5.38 -21.59 17.97
CA ILE A 546 4.69 -20.31 17.86
C ILE A 546 5.64 -19.22 18.37
N PHE A 547 5.92 -18.21 17.53
CA PHE A 547 6.92 -17.18 17.82
C PHE A 547 6.32 -15.77 17.62
N PRO A 548 5.81 -15.15 18.70
CA PRO A 548 5.34 -13.76 18.68
C PRO A 548 6.45 -12.79 18.26
N ILE A 549 6.16 -11.92 17.29
CA ILE A 549 6.94 -10.72 17.02
C ILE A 549 6.43 -9.62 17.95
N VAL A 550 7.15 -9.41 19.04
CA VAL A 550 6.86 -8.44 20.10
C VAL A 550 7.80 -7.26 20.01
N CYS A 551 7.35 -6.08 20.42
CA CYS A 551 8.12 -4.85 20.24
C CYS A 551 8.03 -3.87 21.43
N THR A 552 9.09 -3.08 21.61
CA THR A 552 9.21 -2.08 22.69
C THR A 552 8.42 -0.81 22.41
N THR A 553 8.29 0.02 23.43
CA THR A 553 7.85 1.42 23.28
C THR A 553 8.94 2.37 23.77
N THR A 554 10.00 2.61 22.97
CA THR A 554 11.08 3.53 23.35
C THR A 554 10.88 4.92 22.75
N THR A 555 11.06 5.96 23.55
CA THR A 555 11.20 7.34 23.07
C THR A 555 12.64 7.58 22.64
N GLY A 556 13.00 7.18 21.42
CA GLY A 556 14.33 7.36 20.84
C GLY A 556 14.26 7.87 19.41
N ILE A 557 14.98 8.95 19.12
CA ILE A 557 15.24 9.47 17.78
C ILE A 557 16.46 8.71 17.22
N GLU A 558 16.35 8.12 16.04
CA GLU A 558 17.41 7.79 15.08
C GLU A 558 16.74 7.42 13.73
N GLU A 559 17.53 7.26 12.66
CA GLU A 559 17.02 7.34 11.26
C GLU A 559 16.12 6.18 10.79
N ASN A 560 15.08 6.52 9.99
CA ASN A 560 13.89 5.69 9.83
C ASN A 560 13.60 5.29 8.35
N TYR A 561 14.13 4.13 7.91
CA TYR A 561 13.90 3.50 6.59
C TYR A 561 14.15 1.96 6.58
N LEU A 562 13.98 1.25 7.71
CA LEU A 562 14.65 -0.05 7.95
C LEU A 562 13.77 -1.29 8.20
N GLU A 563 12.45 -1.22 7.93
CA GLU A 563 11.49 -2.27 8.35
C GLU A 563 11.34 -3.46 7.38
N ASP A 564 11.62 -3.31 6.08
CA ASP A 564 11.42 -4.37 5.07
C ASP A 564 12.48 -5.49 5.00
N ILE A 565 13.53 -5.43 5.82
CA ILE A 565 14.58 -6.46 5.87
C ILE A 565 14.88 -6.91 7.29
N LEU A 566 14.50 -8.16 7.61
CA LEU A 566 14.75 -8.82 8.88
C LEU A 566 16.05 -9.63 8.80
N ILE A 567 16.79 -9.73 9.91
CA ILE A 567 18.02 -10.54 9.99
C ILE A 567 17.99 -11.32 11.30
N TYR A 568 17.94 -12.66 11.21
CA TYR A 568 17.71 -13.54 12.37
C TYR A 568 18.37 -14.93 12.23
N PRO A 569 18.72 -15.61 13.33
CA PRO A 569 18.76 -15.08 14.70
C PRO A 569 19.90 -14.07 14.90
N ASN A 570 19.83 -13.22 15.93
CA ASN A 570 20.89 -12.29 16.29
C ASN A 570 20.93 -12.12 17.82
N PRO A 571 21.86 -12.79 18.54
CA PRO A 571 23.05 -13.48 18.02
C PRO A 571 22.78 -14.73 17.18
N ALA A 572 23.68 -15.02 16.24
CA ALA A 572 23.68 -16.22 15.41
C ALA A 572 24.80 -17.19 15.82
N ASN A 573 24.63 -18.48 15.53
CA ASN A 573 25.66 -19.52 15.72
C ASN A 573 26.08 -20.12 14.37
N ASP A 574 25.31 -21.07 13.85
CA ASP A 574 25.63 -21.82 12.63
C ASP A 574 25.12 -21.17 11.34
N VAL A 575 23.96 -20.49 11.38
CA VAL A 575 23.30 -19.89 10.22
C VAL A 575 22.74 -18.52 10.58
N LEU A 576 22.88 -17.56 9.65
CA LEU A 576 22.16 -16.28 9.65
C LEU A 576 21.17 -16.25 8.49
N ASN A 577 19.91 -15.94 8.75
CA ASN A 577 18.90 -15.69 7.72
C ASN A 577 18.75 -14.18 7.52
N ILE A 578 18.54 -13.78 6.27
CA ILE A 578 18.21 -12.41 5.85
C ILE A 578 16.91 -12.53 5.05
N ASP A 579 15.83 -12.03 5.62
CA ASP A 579 14.47 -12.12 5.07
C ASP A 579 14.07 -10.74 4.53
N MET A 580 13.72 -10.69 3.26
CA MET A 580 13.55 -9.47 2.48
C MET A 580 12.09 -9.32 2.05
N ALA A 581 11.18 -9.42 3.04
CA ALA A 581 9.78 -9.81 2.86
C ALA A 581 8.99 -9.09 1.75
N ASN A 582 9.33 -7.84 1.42
CA ASN A 582 8.66 -7.05 0.37
C ASN A 582 9.51 -6.76 -0.89
N SER A 583 10.80 -7.11 -0.96
CA SER A 583 11.71 -6.71 -2.07
C SER A 583 12.09 -7.83 -3.05
N SER A 584 11.18 -8.79 -3.23
CA SER A 584 11.32 -9.89 -4.19
C SER A 584 11.57 -9.39 -5.63
N ASN A 585 12.58 -9.96 -6.30
CA ASN A 585 13.05 -9.66 -7.66
C ASN A 585 13.95 -8.43 -7.88
N SER A 586 14.47 -7.77 -6.84
CA SER A 586 15.58 -6.82 -7.01
C SER A 586 16.94 -7.53 -7.25
N ASN A 587 17.92 -6.85 -7.84
CA ASN A 587 19.33 -7.31 -7.80
C ASN A 587 19.86 -7.01 -6.39
N VAL A 588 20.29 -8.04 -5.65
CA VAL A 588 20.75 -7.87 -4.26
C VAL A 588 22.21 -8.29 -4.12
N LYS A 589 22.99 -7.44 -3.45
CA LYS A 589 24.36 -7.71 -3.01
C LYS A 589 24.44 -7.64 -1.49
N ILE A 590 24.92 -8.71 -0.86
CA ILE A 590 25.12 -8.79 0.59
C ILE A 590 26.61 -8.92 0.88
N ASN A 591 27.12 -8.02 1.72
CA ASN A 591 28.52 -8.01 2.16
C ASN A 591 28.57 -8.13 3.69
N VAL A 592 29.28 -9.14 4.21
CA VAL A 592 29.48 -9.32 5.66
C VAL A 592 30.90 -8.90 6.02
N TYR A 593 31.04 -7.90 6.87
CA TYR A 593 32.30 -7.36 7.38
C TYR A 593 32.49 -7.74 8.85
N ASN A 594 33.73 -7.89 9.31
CA ASN A 594 34.02 -7.98 10.75
C ASN A 594 34.12 -6.60 11.41
N SER A 595 34.32 -6.57 12.73
CA SER A 595 34.45 -5.36 13.55
C SER A 595 35.59 -4.39 13.16
N ILE A 596 36.53 -4.78 12.29
CA ILE A 596 37.59 -3.91 11.76
C ILE A 596 37.37 -3.55 10.28
N GLY A 597 36.15 -3.73 9.75
CA GLY A 597 35.79 -3.38 8.38
C GLY A 597 36.34 -4.31 7.30
N LYS A 598 36.98 -5.44 7.66
CA LYS A 598 37.44 -6.42 6.68
C LYS A 598 36.25 -7.24 6.16
N LEU A 599 36.09 -7.28 4.85
CA LEU A 599 35.11 -8.15 4.17
C LEU A 599 35.43 -9.63 4.45
N ILE A 600 34.41 -10.40 4.86
CA ILE A 600 34.49 -11.82 5.22
C ILE A 600 33.70 -12.67 4.22
N LYS A 601 32.55 -12.18 3.74
CA LYS A 601 31.69 -12.85 2.76
C LYS A 601 31.07 -11.80 1.83
N SER A 602 30.95 -12.11 0.55
CA SER A 602 30.08 -11.41 -0.40
C SER A 602 29.14 -12.43 -1.04
N ILE A 603 27.89 -12.04 -1.28
CA ILE A 603 26.87 -12.81 -1.99
C ILE A 603 26.24 -11.84 -2.99
N ASP A 604 26.28 -12.18 -4.27
CA ASP A 604 25.69 -11.41 -5.36
C ASP A 604 24.64 -12.29 -6.04
N GLY A 605 23.40 -11.82 -6.18
CA GLY A 605 22.32 -12.62 -6.75
C GLY A 605 21.26 -11.82 -7.49
N LYS A 606 20.68 -12.48 -8.50
CA LYS A 606 19.45 -12.07 -9.19
C LYS A 606 18.38 -13.10 -8.85
N ASN A 607 17.13 -12.64 -8.67
CA ASN A 607 15.99 -13.50 -8.38
C ASN A 607 16.25 -14.47 -7.21
N MET A 608 16.83 -13.95 -6.13
CA MET A 608 17.05 -14.73 -4.90
C MET A 608 15.72 -15.02 -4.21
N SER A 609 15.69 -16.10 -3.42
CA SER A 609 14.56 -16.36 -2.51
C SER A 609 14.38 -15.19 -1.52
N GLN A 610 13.16 -15.00 -1.05
CA GLN A 610 12.79 -14.04 -0.02
C GLN A 610 13.68 -14.19 1.23
N ILE A 611 14.04 -15.43 1.60
CA ILE A 611 14.93 -15.72 2.73
C ILE A 611 16.28 -16.21 2.21
N ILE A 612 17.33 -15.40 2.43
CA ILE A 612 18.71 -15.70 2.09
C ILE A 612 19.44 -16.25 3.32
N LYS A 613 19.98 -17.46 3.20
CA LYS A 613 20.67 -18.16 4.30
C LYS A 613 22.19 -18.06 4.13
N ILE A 614 22.88 -17.58 5.15
CA ILE A 614 24.35 -17.49 5.22
C ILE A 614 24.86 -18.51 6.24
N ASP A 615 25.59 -19.50 5.74
CA ASP A 615 26.39 -20.43 6.55
C ASP A 615 27.52 -19.67 7.28
N LEU A 616 27.56 -19.83 8.60
CA LEU A 616 28.52 -19.20 9.50
C LEU A 616 29.63 -20.18 9.96
N ALA A 617 29.70 -21.42 9.46
CA ALA A 617 30.69 -22.42 9.88
C ALA A 617 32.14 -21.90 9.84
N SER A 618 32.49 -21.05 8.86
CA SER A 618 33.82 -20.43 8.72
C SER A 618 34.05 -19.13 9.51
N PHE A 619 33.07 -18.66 10.30
CA PHE A 619 33.16 -17.43 11.09
C PHE A 619 33.58 -17.73 12.55
N ASN A 620 34.28 -16.79 13.18
CA ASN A 620 34.64 -16.84 14.60
C ASN A 620 33.62 -16.04 15.44
N SER A 621 33.46 -16.38 16.72
CA SER A 621 32.63 -15.61 17.66
C SER A 621 33.07 -14.14 17.73
N GLY A 622 32.12 -13.19 17.67
CA GLY A 622 32.42 -11.75 17.62
C GLY A 622 31.34 -10.89 16.93
N ILE A 623 31.61 -9.59 16.80
CA ILE A 623 30.72 -8.62 16.14
C ILE A 623 31.04 -8.51 14.64
N TYR A 624 29.99 -8.54 13.82
CA TYR A 624 30.04 -8.36 12.38
C TYR A 624 28.98 -7.35 11.93
N PHE A 625 29.13 -6.84 10.71
CA PHE A 625 28.19 -5.91 10.07
C PHE A 625 27.77 -6.49 8.73
N VAL A 626 26.46 -6.67 8.54
CA VAL A 626 25.86 -7.12 7.28
C VAL A 626 25.38 -5.89 6.53
N SER A 627 26.05 -5.56 5.44
CA SER A 627 25.57 -4.57 4.47
C SER A 627 24.76 -5.27 3.39
N ILE A 628 23.59 -4.72 3.08
CA ILE A 628 22.63 -5.24 2.10
C ILE A 628 22.33 -4.11 1.13
N GLN A 629 22.70 -4.30 -0.13
CA GLN A 629 22.60 -3.32 -1.20
C GLN A 629 21.61 -3.82 -2.25
N THR A 630 20.54 -3.07 -2.46
CA THR A 630 19.60 -3.24 -3.58
C THR A 630 19.89 -2.18 -4.65
N LEU A 631 19.00 -2.01 -5.64
CA LEU A 631 19.03 -0.89 -6.57
C LEU A 631 18.53 0.43 -5.94
N GLU A 632 17.84 0.36 -4.81
CA GLU A 632 17.11 1.48 -4.19
C GLU A 632 17.77 1.96 -2.89
N VAL A 633 18.40 1.05 -2.12
CA VAL A 633 18.97 1.37 -0.80
C VAL A 633 20.23 0.56 -0.50
N THR A 634 21.12 1.10 0.35
CA THR A 634 22.18 0.33 1.02
C THR A 634 21.96 0.37 2.52
N ILE A 635 21.52 -0.75 3.09
CA ILE A 635 21.29 -0.93 4.53
C ILE A 635 22.55 -1.54 5.16
N THR A 636 22.84 -1.24 6.42
CA THR A 636 23.84 -1.99 7.20
C THR A 636 23.30 -2.29 8.61
N LYS A 637 23.21 -3.56 8.98
CA LYS A 637 22.76 -4.01 10.31
C LYS A 637 23.89 -4.75 11.05
N LYS A 638 24.02 -4.50 12.35
CA LYS A 638 25.01 -5.14 13.23
C LYS A 638 24.50 -6.52 13.67
N ILE A 639 25.35 -7.54 13.57
CA ILE A 639 25.10 -8.87 14.10
C ILE A 639 26.17 -9.29 15.12
N SER A 640 25.80 -10.20 16.02
CA SER A 640 26.72 -10.93 16.89
C SER A 640 26.76 -12.40 16.47
N ILE A 641 27.95 -12.98 16.36
CA ILE A 641 28.13 -14.42 16.16
C ILE A 641 28.67 -15.01 17.47
N ILE A 642 28.07 -16.11 17.92
CA ILE A 642 28.45 -16.83 19.15
C ILE A 642 28.58 -18.32 18.83
N LYS A 643 29.78 -18.83 19.04
CA LYS A 643 30.18 -20.25 19.10
C LYS A 643 30.94 -20.47 20.40
#